data_AF-A0A1J3FS88-F1
#
_entry.id   AF-A0A1J3FS88-F1
#
_cell.length_a   1.000
_cell.length_b   1.000
_cell.length_c   1.000
_cell.angle_alpha   90.00
_cell.angle_beta   90.00
_cell.angle_gamma   90.00
#
_symmetry.space_group_name_H-M   'P 1'
#
loop_
_entity.id
_entity.type
_entity.pdbx_description
1 polymer ?
#
loop_
_entity_poly.entity_id
_entity_poly.type
_entity_poly.pdbx_seq_one_letter_code
_entity_poly.pdbx_strand_id
1 'polypeptide(L)'
;MLVSLCRFEWQAGYQELATALFQAEMEYSIFSPSLLLTEQSKLRLFEHFWSSNGARVGEEGAFGWSLWLEKEEENRQNMLKEEASDDTDVGGWTGWTEQLSGRKGDSIASANTGEVDVDREGMDEEIEDESSKPEDDTEAMLKLLGIDVNAEASDEVKDTSTWVKWFEEEVSRDHNQWMPSRKAGEFSSVDEMGEREDEEQLSSLVLYEDVNGYLFSLRSNEARLSLVYQFIDFFGAHISPWASSNSLWWSEKISSLETLSDSMLENLRNMHECLSKSDSANGFSLGSLLGGSSDISMRTEMMKFLRNAILLCLNVFPRNYILEEAVLVAEELFVTNMKTCEVTTTPCQALAKRLLKSDRQDLLLCGVYAQREAASGNMKHARRVFDMALTSICGLPKELQYNTPLLYLWYAESEVTNNSGSGRETEPSSRAMHILCYLGSGLAYVSYTSQPSSMQILRARQGFREKLKKIQSTWSHGVTDDQSAALVCSAALFEELTNDLPGAVEILEHMFSSVLPGRKSQSHQLELLFNFYVRMLQRHQDVLTLSKLWKPVSEGLQLYPLNPELYGALVDICSHRMTSHKLRLMFDDYSRKNPSVVVWLFAISYELSKGGSLHRIRGLFERALAQDTLNSSVILWRSYIAYEIDIADNPSAARRIYFRAINACPWSKKLWLDGFGKLSSVLTAKEMSDLQEVMRDKELNIRTDIYEILLLQG
;
A
#
# COMPACT_ATOMS: atom_id res chain seq x y z
N MET A 1 9.48 -7.49 9.91
CA MET A 1 10.66 -6.84 10.51
C MET A 1 11.17 -5.72 9.62
N LEU A 2 11.80 -5.97 8.45
CA LEU A 2 12.25 -4.87 7.56
C LEU A 2 11.10 -3.91 7.17
N VAL A 3 10.01 -4.44 6.64
CA VAL A 3 8.85 -3.61 6.25
C VAL A 3 8.24 -2.86 7.44
N SER A 4 8.24 -3.49 8.61
CA SER A 4 7.77 -2.89 9.86
C SER A 4 8.67 -1.71 10.28
N LEU A 5 9.99 -1.85 10.11
CA LEU A 5 10.97 -0.77 10.30
C LEU A 5 10.78 0.34 9.28
N CYS A 6 10.75 0.04 7.97
CA CYS A 6 10.52 1.06 6.94
C CYS A 6 9.22 1.83 7.19
N ARG A 7 8.19 1.15 7.72
CA ARG A 7 6.94 1.79 8.10
C ARG A 7 7.10 2.69 9.32
N PHE A 8 7.83 2.27 10.34
CA PHE A 8 8.13 3.12 11.50
C PHE A 8 8.87 4.39 11.06
N GLU A 9 9.95 4.25 10.27
CA GLU A 9 10.72 5.39 9.74
C GLU A 9 9.84 6.33 8.90
N TRP A 10 9.00 5.77 8.03
CA TRP A 10 8.03 6.52 7.24
C TRP A 10 7.07 7.33 8.12
N GLN A 11 6.55 6.73 9.18
CA GLN A 11 5.61 7.36 10.11
C GLN A 11 6.27 8.45 10.95
N ALA A 12 7.55 8.26 11.32
CA ALA A 12 8.35 9.24 12.05
C ALA A 12 8.77 10.44 11.18
N GLY A 13 8.62 10.32 9.86
CA GLY A 13 8.93 11.38 8.89
C GLY A 13 10.22 11.16 8.10
N TYR A 14 10.98 10.08 8.35
CA TYR A 14 12.18 9.70 7.60
C TYR A 14 11.82 8.89 6.35
N GLN A 15 11.05 9.51 5.45
CA GLN A 15 10.52 8.87 4.25
C GLN A 15 11.61 8.49 3.25
N GLU A 16 12.64 9.33 3.11
CA GLU A 16 13.85 9.08 2.34
C GLU A 16 14.58 7.84 2.87
N LEU A 17 14.78 7.72 4.18
CA LEU A 17 15.43 6.56 4.78
C LEU A 17 14.61 5.28 4.54
N ALA A 18 13.30 5.33 4.77
CA ALA A 18 12.41 4.20 4.51
C ALA A 18 12.48 3.73 3.05
N THR A 19 12.49 4.67 2.10
CA THR A 19 12.62 4.39 0.67
C THR A 19 14.00 3.82 0.33
N ALA A 20 15.07 4.40 0.90
CA ALA A 20 16.43 3.92 0.73
C ALA A 20 16.62 2.49 1.27
N LEU A 21 16.07 2.16 2.44
CA LEU A 21 16.13 0.81 3.00
C LEU A 21 15.50 -0.23 2.06
N PHE A 22 14.37 0.11 1.43
CA PHE A 22 13.76 -0.75 0.41
C PHE A 22 14.63 -0.87 -0.84
N GLN A 23 15.12 0.24 -1.39
CA GLN A 23 16.01 0.22 -2.55
C GLN A 23 17.26 -0.63 -2.26
N ALA A 24 17.88 -0.43 -1.10
CA ALA A 24 19.09 -1.12 -0.69
C ALA A 24 18.88 -2.63 -0.58
N GLU A 25 17.83 -3.06 0.12
CA GLU A 25 17.53 -4.48 0.26
C GLU A 25 17.11 -5.11 -1.07
N MET A 26 16.32 -4.43 -1.91
CA MET A 26 15.94 -4.95 -3.22
C MET A 26 17.17 -5.12 -4.13
N GLU A 27 18.05 -4.13 -4.19
CA GLU A 27 19.32 -4.26 -4.90
C GLU A 27 20.12 -5.44 -4.33
N TYR A 28 20.39 -5.44 -3.03
CA TYR A 28 21.23 -6.43 -2.36
C TYR A 28 20.70 -7.88 -2.47
N SER A 29 19.39 -8.10 -2.40
CA SER A 29 18.77 -9.44 -2.38
C SER A 29 18.27 -9.92 -3.75
N ILE A 30 17.80 -9.03 -4.62
CA ILE A 30 17.14 -9.39 -5.89
C ILE A 30 18.07 -9.19 -7.07
N PHE A 31 18.76 -8.05 -7.12
CA PHE A 31 19.59 -7.64 -8.26
C PHE A 31 21.08 -7.94 -8.04
N SER A 32 21.41 -8.85 -7.12
CA SER A 32 22.79 -9.23 -6.81
C SER A 32 23.53 -9.95 -7.94
N PRO A 33 24.82 -9.62 -8.19
CA PRO A 33 25.67 -10.39 -9.08
C PRO A 33 25.66 -11.88 -8.71
N SER A 34 25.64 -12.74 -9.73
CA SER A 34 25.67 -14.20 -9.58
C SER A 34 27.04 -14.75 -9.15
N LEU A 35 27.95 -13.88 -8.71
CA LEU A 35 29.29 -14.22 -8.26
C LEU A 35 29.22 -14.97 -6.92
N LEU A 36 29.97 -16.07 -6.80
CA LEU A 36 30.16 -16.80 -5.55
C LEU A 36 31.05 -15.97 -4.61
N LEU A 37 30.47 -14.97 -3.97
CA LEU A 37 31.14 -14.06 -3.04
C LEU A 37 30.88 -14.49 -1.59
N THR A 38 31.83 -14.23 -0.71
CA THR A 38 31.55 -14.21 0.73
C THR A 38 30.67 -13.00 1.05
N GLU A 39 29.81 -13.08 2.07
CA GLU A 39 28.94 -11.96 2.46
C GLU A 39 29.75 -10.67 2.71
N GLN A 40 30.92 -10.75 3.32
CA GLN A 40 31.81 -9.59 3.51
C GLN A 40 32.29 -8.95 2.20
N SER A 41 32.60 -9.77 1.19
CA SER A 41 33.02 -9.26 -0.11
C SER A 41 31.84 -8.64 -0.86
N LYS A 42 30.66 -9.25 -0.73
CA LYS A 42 29.41 -8.75 -1.29
C LYS A 42 29.06 -7.38 -0.70
N LEU A 43 29.17 -7.21 0.62
CA LEU A 43 28.93 -5.94 1.30
C LEU A 43 29.89 -4.83 0.83
N ARG A 44 31.19 -5.13 0.69
CA ARG A 44 32.17 -4.14 0.17
C ARG A 44 31.89 -3.70 -1.26
N LEU A 45 31.52 -4.64 -2.14
CA LEU A 45 31.14 -4.30 -3.52
C LEU A 45 29.83 -3.53 -3.56
N PHE A 46 28.89 -3.87 -2.69
CA PHE A 46 27.63 -3.16 -2.58
C PHE A 46 27.82 -1.73 -2.04
N GLU A 47 28.72 -1.53 -1.08
CA GLU A 47 29.12 -0.20 -0.59
C GLU A 47 29.65 0.69 -1.73
N HIS A 48 30.48 0.12 -2.62
CA HIS A 48 30.95 0.83 -3.81
C HIS A 48 29.80 1.22 -4.74
N PHE A 49 28.85 0.33 -4.99
CA PHE A 49 27.65 0.65 -5.75
C PHE A 49 26.81 1.73 -5.06
N TRP A 50 26.56 1.61 -3.76
CA TRP A 50 25.70 2.53 -3.02
C TRP A 50 26.25 3.94 -2.94
N SER A 51 27.57 4.06 -2.80
CA SER A 51 28.30 5.33 -2.82
C SER A 51 28.52 5.90 -4.23
N SER A 52 28.19 5.14 -5.27
CA SER A 52 28.26 5.61 -6.67
C SER A 52 27.06 6.48 -7.05
N ASN A 53 27.18 7.18 -8.18
CA ASN A 53 26.07 7.90 -8.83
C ASN A 53 25.17 6.99 -9.69
N GLY A 54 25.23 5.66 -9.50
CA GLY A 54 24.36 4.71 -10.20
C GLY A 54 22.89 4.91 -9.85
N ALA A 55 22.00 4.77 -10.85
CA ALA A 55 20.57 4.79 -10.64
C ALA A 55 20.09 3.51 -9.94
N ARG A 56 19.33 3.67 -8.84
CA ARG A 56 18.85 2.58 -7.97
C ARG A 56 17.44 2.15 -8.35
N VAL A 57 16.99 0.97 -7.90
CA VAL A 57 15.61 0.47 -8.13
C VAL A 57 14.55 1.57 -7.99
N GLY A 58 13.70 1.68 -9.02
CA GLY A 58 12.60 2.66 -9.10
C GLY A 58 12.97 4.01 -9.70
N GLU A 59 14.27 4.35 -9.75
CA GLU A 59 14.75 5.57 -10.39
C GLU A 59 14.78 5.43 -11.92
N GLU A 60 14.79 6.58 -12.60
CA GLU A 60 14.93 6.60 -14.06
C GLU A 60 16.32 6.10 -14.49
N GLY A 61 16.34 5.21 -15.48
CA GLY A 61 17.59 4.65 -16.00
C GLY A 61 18.24 3.61 -15.09
N ALA A 62 17.59 3.18 -14.00
CA ALA A 62 18.07 2.07 -13.18
C ALA A 62 18.00 0.75 -13.96
N PHE A 63 18.99 -0.11 -13.76
CA PHE A 63 19.04 -1.46 -14.34
C PHE A 63 19.54 -2.53 -13.35
N GLY A 64 19.68 -2.17 -12.07
CA GLY A 64 20.12 -3.05 -10.99
C GLY A 64 21.64 -3.14 -10.87
N TRP A 65 22.13 -3.32 -9.64
CA TRP A 65 23.56 -3.23 -9.35
C TRP A 65 24.43 -4.33 -9.99
N SER A 66 23.88 -5.51 -10.28
CA SER A 66 24.61 -6.54 -11.05
C SER A 66 25.01 -6.04 -12.44
N LEU A 67 24.04 -5.51 -13.19
CA LEU A 67 24.28 -5.01 -14.54
C LEU A 67 25.08 -3.70 -14.50
N TRP A 68 24.97 -2.92 -13.42
CA TRP A 68 25.83 -1.76 -13.17
C TRP A 68 27.29 -2.16 -13.02
N LEU A 69 27.57 -3.17 -12.20
CA LEU A 69 28.92 -3.68 -12.00
C LEU A 69 29.54 -4.21 -13.30
N GLU A 70 28.73 -4.89 -14.14
CA GLU A 70 29.17 -5.36 -15.46
C GLU A 70 29.56 -4.20 -16.39
N LYS A 71 28.73 -3.13 -16.46
CA LYS A 71 29.03 -1.96 -17.29
C LYS A 71 30.20 -1.15 -16.76
N GLU A 72 30.34 -1.03 -15.44
CA GLU A 72 31.47 -0.34 -14.83
C GLU A 72 32.78 -1.08 -15.14
N GLU A 73 32.78 -2.40 -15.04
CA GLU A 73 33.92 -3.23 -15.42
C GLU A 73 34.22 -3.14 -16.93
N GLU A 74 33.20 -3.11 -17.79
CA GLU A 74 33.37 -2.89 -19.23
C GLU A 74 33.99 -1.52 -19.52
N ASN A 75 33.51 -0.46 -18.86
CA ASN A 75 34.06 0.89 -18.98
C ASN A 75 35.52 0.93 -18.53
N ARG A 76 35.85 0.31 -17.40
CA ARG A 76 37.23 0.21 -16.90
C ARG A 76 38.13 -0.53 -17.88
N GLN A 77 37.64 -1.61 -18.50
CA GLN A 77 38.39 -2.35 -19.52
C GLN A 77 38.58 -1.53 -20.81
N ASN A 78 37.60 -0.71 -21.19
CA ASN A 78 37.71 0.15 -22.36
C ASN A 78 38.72 1.28 -22.12
N MET A 79 38.72 1.92 -20.94
CA MET A 79 39.73 2.93 -20.56
C MET A 79 41.14 2.34 -20.60
N LEU A 80 41.34 1.13 -20.06
CA LEU A 80 42.65 0.46 -20.12
C LEU A 80 43.09 0.11 -21.55
N LYS A 81 42.15 -0.17 -22.46
CA LYS A 81 42.46 -0.41 -23.88
C LYS A 81 42.78 0.90 -24.61
N GLU A 82 42.11 1.99 -24.27
CA GLU A 82 42.39 3.33 -24.81
C GLU A 82 43.76 3.84 -24.35
N GLU A 83 44.08 3.75 -23.06
CA GLU A 83 45.41 4.07 -22.51
C GLU A 83 46.52 3.22 -23.14
N ALA A 84 46.28 1.92 -23.34
CA ALA A 84 47.25 1.04 -24.02
C ALA A 84 47.40 1.31 -25.53
N SER A 85 46.44 2.02 -26.15
CA SER A 85 46.52 2.44 -27.55
C SER A 85 47.21 3.79 -27.73
N ASP A 86 47.07 4.70 -26.76
CA ASP A 86 47.74 6.01 -26.75
C ASP A 86 49.25 5.89 -26.45
N ASP A 87 49.68 4.80 -25.82
CA ASP A 87 51.11 4.50 -25.58
C ASP A 87 51.89 4.10 -26.85
N THR A 88 51.23 4.09 -28.02
CA THR A 88 51.90 3.87 -29.33
C THR A 88 52.27 5.13 -30.10
N ASP A 89 51.85 6.32 -29.65
CA ASP A 89 52.27 7.59 -30.26
C ASP A 89 52.48 8.68 -29.20
N VAL A 90 53.64 8.63 -28.53
CA VAL A 90 54.62 9.73 -28.39
C VAL A 90 55.67 9.30 -27.37
N GLY A 91 56.75 8.68 -27.90
CA GLY A 91 58.04 8.70 -27.22
C GLY A 91 58.63 10.11 -27.30
N GLY A 92 58.87 10.75 -26.16
CA GLY A 92 59.44 12.10 -26.11
C GLY A 92 60.03 12.46 -24.76
N TRP A 93 61.20 11.91 -24.44
CA TRP A 93 62.08 12.40 -23.38
C TRP A 93 62.47 13.88 -23.60
N THR A 94 62.29 14.74 -22.59
CA THR A 94 63.22 15.79 -22.08
C THR A 94 62.70 16.19 -20.68
N GLY A 95 63.45 16.45 -19.61
CA GLY A 95 64.87 16.74 -19.44
C GLY A 95 65.09 18.18 -18.94
N TRP A 96 65.12 18.37 -17.61
CA TRP A 96 65.85 19.41 -16.82
C TRP A 96 65.46 20.90 -16.86
N THR A 97 65.04 21.46 -15.72
CA THR A 97 65.68 22.54 -14.87
C THR A 97 64.66 22.96 -13.77
N GLU A 98 64.90 22.77 -12.45
CA GLU A 98 65.62 23.65 -11.48
C GLU A 98 65.24 25.15 -11.59
N GLN A 99 64.93 25.94 -10.56
CA GLN A 99 65.31 25.94 -9.13
C GLN A 99 64.50 27.03 -8.38
N LEU A 100 64.26 26.84 -7.06
CA LEU A 100 64.36 27.85 -5.95
C LEU A 100 63.44 29.09 -6.01
N SER A 101 62.96 29.73 -4.94
CA SER A 101 63.20 29.69 -3.50
C SER A 101 62.32 30.79 -2.85
N GLY A 102 62.03 30.66 -1.55
CA GLY A 102 61.63 31.78 -0.69
C GLY A 102 60.55 31.37 0.32
N ARG A 103 60.91 30.76 1.47
CA ARG A 103 61.06 31.44 2.79
C ARG A 103 59.83 32.30 3.13
N LYS A 104 59.07 32.10 4.20
CA LYS A 104 59.31 31.71 5.62
C LYS A 104 57.89 31.35 6.16
N GLY A 105 57.64 30.36 7.00
CA GLY A 105 58.38 29.91 8.16
C GLY A 105 58.21 30.89 9.32
N ASP A 106 57.20 30.69 10.18
CA ASP A 106 57.37 30.72 11.65
C ASP A 106 56.10 30.21 12.36
N SER A 107 56.30 29.22 13.20
CA SER A 107 55.38 28.65 14.18
C SER A 107 55.77 29.15 15.56
N ILE A 108 54.82 29.59 16.40
CA ILE A 108 54.96 29.64 17.86
C ILE A 108 53.61 29.33 18.51
N ALA A 109 53.61 28.32 19.39
CA ALA A 109 52.57 28.02 20.36
C ALA A 109 52.84 28.74 21.69
N SER A 110 51.81 29.01 22.51
CA SER A 110 51.80 28.82 23.98
C SER A 110 50.72 29.66 24.71
N ALA A 111 49.78 28.95 25.34
CA ALA A 111 49.22 29.08 26.71
C ALA A 111 49.02 30.44 27.40
N ASN A 112 47.81 30.64 27.96
CA ASN A 112 47.54 30.77 29.43
C ASN A 112 46.04 31.14 29.67
N THR A 113 45.27 30.28 30.33
CA THR A 113 44.75 30.35 31.72
C THR A 113 43.92 31.58 32.11
N GLY A 114 42.70 31.31 32.59
CA GLY A 114 41.87 32.23 33.37
C GLY A 114 40.52 31.60 33.75
N GLU A 115 40.50 30.83 34.85
CA GLU A 115 39.29 30.48 35.62
C GLU A 115 38.73 31.72 36.34
N VAL A 116 37.40 31.87 36.41
CA VAL A 116 36.68 32.32 37.62
C VAL A 116 35.32 31.62 37.64
N ASP A 117 34.95 31.18 38.83
CA ASP A 117 33.86 30.28 39.20
C ASP A 117 32.84 31.02 40.12
N VAL A 118 31.71 30.36 40.41
CA VAL A 118 30.82 30.50 41.60
C VAL A 118 29.43 31.21 41.49
N ASP A 119 28.39 30.35 41.48
CA ASP A 119 27.10 30.25 42.24
C ASP A 119 26.06 31.39 42.33
N ARG A 120 24.75 31.06 42.24
CA ARG A 120 23.95 30.49 43.36
C ARG A 120 22.44 30.34 43.05
N GLU A 121 21.87 29.25 43.55
CA GLU A 121 20.45 28.87 43.64
C GLU A 121 19.55 29.87 44.41
N GLY A 122 18.24 29.81 44.10
CA GLY A 122 17.15 30.30 44.96
C GLY A 122 15.84 29.54 44.67
N MET A 123 15.39 28.76 45.66
CA MET A 123 14.01 28.25 45.80
C MET A 123 13.05 29.37 46.23
N ASP A 124 11.76 29.24 45.90
CA ASP A 124 10.66 29.53 46.83
C ASP A 124 9.41 28.71 46.44
N GLU A 125 8.67 28.27 47.46
CA GLU A 125 7.53 27.36 47.44
C GLU A 125 6.16 28.09 47.46
N GLU A 126 5.17 27.42 46.86
CA GLU A 126 3.73 27.27 47.20
C GLU A 126 2.76 28.47 47.24
N ILE A 127 1.57 28.26 46.64
CA ILE A 127 0.23 28.35 47.27
C ILE A 127 -0.79 27.57 46.40
N GLU A 128 -1.59 26.72 47.05
CA GLU A 128 -2.77 26.03 46.51
C GLU A 128 -3.97 26.98 46.30
N ASP A 129 -4.81 26.71 45.29
CA ASP A 129 -6.26 26.93 45.42
C ASP A 129 -7.04 25.95 44.53
N GLU A 130 -7.95 25.19 45.16
CA GLU A 130 -8.85 24.24 44.52
C GLU A 130 -9.95 24.96 43.73
N SER A 131 -10.17 24.60 42.47
CA SER A 131 -11.54 24.53 41.94
C SER A 131 -11.66 23.51 40.81
N SER A 132 -12.62 22.60 40.99
CA SER A 132 -12.86 21.43 40.16
C SER A 132 -13.60 21.75 38.87
N LYS A 133 -13.08 21.25 37.73
CA LYS A 133 -13.76 20.89 36.47
C LYS A 133 -12.76 20.17 35.54
N PRO A 134 -13.18 19.47 34.46
CA PRO A 134 -12.44 18.36 33.85
C PRO A 134 -11.30 18.80 32.90
N GLU A 135 -10.53 19.80 33.30
CA GLU A 135 -9.27 20.23 32.68
C GLU A 135 -8.08 19.39 33.16
N ASP A 136 -8.24 18.71 34.31
CA ASP A 136 -7.24 17.89 35.00
C ASP A 136 -6.66 16.78 34.10
N ASP A 137 -7.49 16.13 33.27
CA ASP A 137 -7.02 15.09 32.35
C ASP A 137 -6.11 15.65 31.24
N THR A 138 -6.42 16.84 30.70
CA THR A 138 -5.57 17.44 29.65
C THR A 138 -4.29 18.03 30.22
N GLU A 139 -4.37 18.69 31.37
CA GLU A 139 -3.20 19.25 32.03
C GLU A 139 -2.23 18.14 32.48
N ALA A 140 -2.76 17.03 33.00
CA ALA A 140 -1.96 15.84 33.30
C ALA A 140 -1.30 15.24 32.05
N MET A 141 -1.99 15.24 30.90
CA MET A 141 -1.41 14.76 29.64
C MET A 141 -0.35 15.69 29.06
N LEU A 142 -0.53 17.01 29.20
CA LEU A 142 0.48 18.00 28.85
C LEU A 142 1.72 17.86 29.75
N LYS A 143 1.54 17.70 31.07
CA LYS A 143 2.63 17.40 32.00
C LYS A 143 3.36 16.09 31.68
N LEU A 144 2.64 15.05 31.26
CA LEU A 144 3.23 13.78 30.82
C LEU A 144 4.08 13.94 29.55
N LEU A 145 3.72 14.89 28.69
CA LEU A 145 4.48 15.27 27.50
C LEU A 145 5.66 16.20 27.80
N GLY A 146 5.79 16.69 29.04
CA GLY A 146 6.80 17.69 29.42
C GLY A 146 6.38 19.13 29.14
N ILE A 147 5.13 19.38 28.76
CA ILE A 147 4.60 20.72 28.46
C ILE A 147 4.10 21.38 29.76
N ASP A 148 4.79 22.43 30.20
CA ASP A 148 4.38 23.21 31.37
C ASP A 148 3.42 24.35 30.98
N VAL A 149 2.15 24.18 31.37
CA VAL A 149 1.09 25.18 31.15
C VAL A 149 1.43 26.52 31.82
N ASN A 150 2.20 26.50 32.92
CA ASN A 150 2.51 27.67 33.76
C ASN A 150 3.87 28.32 33.49
N ALA A 151 4.73 27.72 32.66
CA ALA A 151 6.00 28.34 32.26
C ALA A 151 5.75 29.63 31.45
N GLU A 152 6.53 30.69 31.73
CA GLU A 152 6.53 31.92 30.93
C GLU A 152 6.79 31.59 29.46
N ALA A 153 5.99 32.14 28.55
CA ALA A 153 6.09 31.85 27.12
C ALA A 153 7.50 32.19 26.59
N SER A 154 8.15 31.26 25.90
CA SER A 154 9.26 31.59 25.01
C SER A 154 8.67 32.47 23.89
N ASP A 155 8.98 33.76 23.96
CA ASP A 155 8.14 34.84 23.46
C ASP A 155 8.28 35.12 21.95
N GLU A 156 8.37 34.10 21.08
CA GLU A 156 8.81 34.29 19.68
C GLU A 156 7.70 34.29 18.61
N VAL A 157 6.64 33.47 18.74
CA VAL A 157 5.53 33.44 17.75
C VAL A 157 4.17 33.53 18.41
N LYS A 158 3.49 34.67 18.25
CA LYS A 158 2.19 34.95 18.89
C LYS A 158 0.97 34.65 18.01
N ASP A 159 1.16 34.40 16.72
CA ASP A 159 0.08 34.20 15.75
C ASP A 159 -0.06 32.72 15.35
N THR A 160 -1.27 32.18 15.46
CA THR A 160 -1.59 30.82 14.99
C THR A 160 -1.53 30.72 13.47
N SER A 161 -1.71 31.82 12.74
CA SER A 161 -1.61 31.82 11.27
C SER A 161 -0.20 31.47 10.76
N THR A 162 0.83 31.85 11.50
CA THR A 162 2.23 31.49 11.19
C THR A 162 2.46 29.99 11.33
N TRP A 163 1.89 29.37 12.38
CA TRP A 163 1.97 27.93 12.58
C TRP A 163 1.21 27.13 11.52
N VAL A 164 0.08 27.66 11.01
CA VAL A 164 -0.62 27.05 9.88
C VAL A 164 0.23 27.09 8.61
N LYS A 165 0.91 28.21 8.32
CA LYS A 165 1.84 28.30 7.18
C LYS A 165 3.06 27.39 7.35
N TRP A 166 3.61 27.30 8.56
CA TRP A 166 4.67 26.34 8.87
C TRP A 166 4.21 24.90 8.60
N PHE A 167 3.00 24.54 9.03
CA PHE A 167 2.42 23.23 8.75
C PHE A 167 2.24 22.98 7.24
N GLU A 168 1.76 23.97 6.49
CA GLU A 168 1.61 23.87 5.03
C GLU A 168 2.96 23.63 4.34
N GLU A 169 4.00 24.35 4.76
CA GLU A 169 5.36 24.18 4.23
C GLU A 169 5.96 22.83 4.65
N GLU A 170 5.76 22.41 5.91
CA GLU A 170 6.24 21.12 6.41
C GLU A 170 5.63 19.95 5.65
N VAL A 171 4.32 20.01 5.41
CA VAL A 171 3.61 19.01 4.61
C VAL A 171 4.09 19.04 3.15
N SER A 172 4.30 20.23 2.58
CA SER A 172 4.85 20.40 1.23
C SER A 172 6.26 19.78 1.10
N ARG A 173 7.14 20.01 2.07
CA ARG A 173 8.48 19.41 2.11
C ARG A 173 8.42 17.89 2.25
N ASP A 174 7.54 17.36 3.09
CA ASP A 174 7.30 15.90 3.17
C ASP A 174 6.89 15.32 1.81
N HIS A 175 6.02 16.01 1.05
CA HIS A 175 5.59 15.56 -0.27
C HIS A 175 6.69 15.60 -1.34
N ASN A 176 7.64 16.51 -1.21
CA ASN A 176 8.69 16.72 -2.21
C ASN A 176 9.97 15.91 -1.89
N GLN A 177 10.28 15.72 -0.61
CA GLN A 177 11.55 15.15 -0.12
C GLN A 177 11.39 13.72 0.43
N TRP A 178 10.51 12.92 -0.15
CA TRP A 178 10.31 11.52 0.24
C TRP A 178 11.34 10.55 -0.40
N MET A 179 12.04 10.99 -1.44
CA MET A 179 13.06 10.23 -2.16
C MET A 179 14.46 10.59 -1.64
N PRO A 180 15.38 9.62 -1.50
CA PRO A 180 16.78 9.89 -1.17
C PRO A 180 17.43 10.82 -2.21
N SER A 181 18.12 11.85 -1.75
CA SER A 181 18.94 12.70 -2.61
C SER A 181 20.25 12.00 -2.98
N ARG A 182 20.89 12.45 -4.06
CA ARG A 182 22.24 12.02 -4.46
C ARG A 182 23.18 13.21 -4.35
N LYS A 183 24.42 12.98 -3.92
CA LYS A 183 25.49 13.97 -4.10
C LYS A 183 25.59 14.28 -5.59
N ALA A 184 25.30 15.51 -5.99
CA ALA A 184 25.63 15.96 -7.33
C ALA A 184 27.14 15.73 -7.52
N GLY A 185 27.52 14.92 -8.50
CA GLY A 185 28.93 14.78 -8.86
C GLY A 185 29.48 16.15 -9.28
N GLU A 186 30.77 16.39 -9.02
CA GLU A 186 31.54 17.63 -9.31
C GLU A 186 31.63 18.02 -10.81
N PHE A 187 30.66 17.65 -11.64
CA PHE A 187 30.60 17.96 -13.07
C PHE A 187 29.21 18.47 -13.53
N SER A 188 28.44 19.13 -12.67
CA SER A 188 27.43 20.09 -13.16
C SER A 188 28.10 21.44 -13.41
N SER A 189 28.27 21.77 -14.69
CA SER A 189 28.76 23.06 -15.14
C SER A 189 27.86 24.20 -14.65
N VAL A 190 28.44 25.09 -13.81
CA VAL A 190 28.25 26.55 -13.74
C VAL A 190 26.96 27.09 -14.40
N ASP A 191 25.93 27.41 -13.62
CA ASP A 191 25.64 28.80 -13.19
C ASP A 191 24.32 28.90 -12.39
N GLU A 192 24.34 29.87 -11.47
CA GLU A 192 23.21 30.56 -10.79
C GLU A 192 22.47 29.90 -9.60
N MET A 193 22.79 30.46 -8.42
CA MET A 193 21.94 30.73 -7.25
C MET A 193 21.68 29.62 -6.20
N GLY A 194 22.57 29.57 -5.19
CA GLY A 194 22.15 29.54 -3.79
C GLY A 194 22.84 28.53 -2.88
N GLU A 195 23.67 29.01 -1.93
CA GLU A 195 24.15 28.27 -0.75
C GLU A 195 23.01 27.68 0.12
N ARG A 196 21.73 27.98 -0.21
CA ARG A 196 20.53 27.43 0.44
C ARG A 196 20.17 26.00 0.00
N GLU A 197 20.52 25.60 -1.23
CA GLU A 197 20.20 24.24 -1.71
C GLU A 197 21.16 23.19 -1.13
N ASP A 198 22.35 23.61 -0.69
CA ASP A 198 23.40 22.70 -0.21
C ASP A 198 23.10 22.12 1.19
N GLU A 199 22.40 22.85 2.08
CA GLU A 199 22.02 22.34 3.42
C GLU A 199 20.76 21.45 3.39
N GLU A 200 19.75 21.79 2.57
CA GLU A 200 18.54 20.96 2.41
C GLU A 200 18.83 19.62 1.69
N GLN A 201 19.89 19.55 0.87
CA GLN A 201 20.33 18.31 0.23
C GLN A 201 21.07 17.36 1.19
N LEU A 202 21.66 17.87 2.28
CA LEU A 202 22.43 17.06 3.23
C LEU A 202 21.54 16.23 4.16
N SER A 203 20.36 16.73 4.53
CA SER A 203 19.40 16.00 5.38
C SER A 203 18.65 14.88 4.64
N SER A 204 18.57 14.96 3.30
CA SER A 204 17.93 13.97 2.44
C SER A 204 18.89 12.91 1.89
N LEU A 205 20.19 13.03 2.19
CA LEU A 205 21.23 12.13 1.72
C LEU A 205 21.34 10.89 2.62
N VAL A 206 21.02 9.72 2.08
CA VAL A 206 21.16 8.45 2.80
C VAL A 206 22.48 7.76 2.42
N LEU A 207 23.38 7.66 3.40
CA LEU A 207 24.70 7.04 3.26
C LEU A 207 24.61 5.51 3.39
N TYR A 208 25.70 4.83 3.06
CA TYR A 208 25.78 3.38 3.21
C TYR A 208 25.69 2.95 4.68
N GLU A 209 26.21 3.78 5.59
CA GLU A 209 26.19 3.54 7.04
C GLU A 209 24.77 3.43 7.60
N ASP A 210 23.83 4.17 7.03
CA ASP A 210 22.42 4.19 7.45
C ASP A 210 21.68 2.91 7.06
N VAL A 211 22.11 2.23 5.99
CA VAL A 211 21.44 1.04 5.45
C VAL A 211 22.14 -0.27 5.77
N ASN A 212 23.47 -0.27 5.99
CA ASN A 212 24.26 -1.50 6.06
C ASN A 212 23.84 -2.46 7.17
N GLY A 213 23.32 -1.94 8.29
CA GLY A 213 22.90 -2.73 9.44
C GLY A 213 21.66 -3.56 9.19
N TYR A 214 20.93 -3.26 8.11
CA TYR A 214 19.65 -3.85 7.78
C TYR A 214 19.68 -4.77 6.56
N LEU A 215 20.81 -4.86 5.86
CA LEU A 215 20.97 -5.68 4.66
C LEU A 215 21.09 -7.18 5.01
N PHE A 216 20.32 -8.02 4.32
CA PHE A 216 20.44 -9.48 4.45
C PHE A 216 20.20 -10.18 3.11
N SER A 217 20.77 -11.38 2.92
CA SER A 217 20.66 -12.11 1.65
C SER A 217 19.43 -13.03 1.63
N LEU A 218 18.47 -12.77 0.75
CA LEU A 218 17.33 -13.68 0.49
C LEU A 218 17.70 -14.82 -0.46
N ARG A 219 17.54 -16.07 -0.01
CA ARG A 219 17.93 -17.27 -0.77
C ARG A 219 16.80 -17.90 -1.60
N SER A 220 15.57 -17.80 -1.12
CA SER A 220 14.40 -18.42 -1.78
C SER A 220 13.73 -17.41 -2.71
N ASN A 221 13.25 -17.88 -3.87
CA ASN A 221 12.51 -17.05 -4.81
C ASN A 221 11.19 -16.57 -4.22
N GLU A 222 10.54 -17.38 -3.38
CA GLU A 222 9.32 -17.00 -2.66
C GLU A 222 9.57 -15.85 -1.70
N ALA A 223 10.68 -15.87 -0.97
CA ALA A 223 11.05 -14.79 -0.06
C ALA A 223 11.36 -13.48 -0.81
N ARG A 224 12.08 -13.58 -1.94
CA ARG A 224 12.36 -12.42 -2.81
C ARG A 224 11.07 -11.84 -3.41
N LEU A 225 10.17 -12.69 -3.91
CA LEU A 225 8.87 -12.25 -4.41
C LEU A 225 8.00 -11.63 -3.30
N SER A 226 8.01 -12.22 -2.10
CA SER A 226 7.29 -11.65 -0.95
C SER A 226 7.80 -10.26 -0.59
N LEU A 227 9.11 -10.01 -0.67
CA LEU A 227 9.68 -8.67 -0.47
C LEU A 227 9.15 -7.69 -1.54
N VAL A 228 9.15 -8.09 -2.82
CA VAL A 228 8.62 -7.25 -3.91
C VAL A 228 7.13 -6.93 -3.68
N TYR A 229 6.31 -7.91 -3.31
CA TYR A 229 4.89 -7.65 -3.07
C TYR A 229 4.64 -6.74 -1.86
N GLN A 230 5.43 -6.88 -0.79
CA GLN A 230 5.35 -5.98 0.35
C GLN A 230 5.80 -4.57 0.00
N PHE A 231 6.84 -4.43 -0.83
CA PHE A 231 7.31 -3.15 -1.36
C PHE A 231 6.22 -2.46 -2.19
N ILE A 232 5.61 -3.17 -3.14
CA ILE A 232 4.55 -2.60 -3.98
C ILE A 232 3.35 -2.15 -3.12
N ASP A 233 2.96 -2.97 -2.15
CA ASP A 233 1.86 -2.66 -1.24
C ASP A 233 2.17 -1.48 -0.30
N PHE A 234 3.42 -1.35 0.14
CA PHE A 234 3.88 -0.25 0.99
C PHE A 234 3.65 1.12 0.35
N PHE A 235 4.01 1.28 -0.92
CA PHE A 235 3.80 2.51 -1.69
C PHE A 235 2.36 2.65 -2.24
N GLY A 236 1.45 1.74 -1.86
CA GLY A 236 0.01 1.90 -2.09
C GLY A 236 -0.48 1.53 -3.49
N ALA A 237 0.27 0.76 -4.29
CA ALA A 237 -0.26 0.23 -5.54
C ALA A 237 -1.25 -0.91 -5.29
N HIS A 238 -2.34 -0.95 -6.08
CA HIS A 238 -3.26 -2.07 -6.05
C HIS A 238 -2.65 -3.30 -6.70
N ILE A 239 -2.68 -4.41 -5.97
CA ILE A 239 -2.27 -5.72 -6.44
C ILE A 239 -3.32 -6.77 -6.09
N SER A 240 -3.44 -7.80 -6.92
CA SER A 240 -4.18 -9.00 -6.58
C SER A 240 -3.75 -9.55 -5.21
N PRO A 241 -4.70 -10.04 -4.39
CA PRO A 241 -4.37 -10.61 -3.09
C PRO A 241 -3.38 -11.78 -3.22
N TRP A 242 -2.19 -11.62 -2.64
CA TRP A 242 -1.10 -12.60 -2.68
C TRP A 242 -0.87 -13.30 -1.33
N ALA A 243 -1.49 -12.79 -0.27
CA ALA A 243 -1.42 -13.33 1.08
C ALA A 243 -2.83 -13.39 1.69
N SER A 244 -3.04 -14.31 2.62
CA SER A 244 -4.31 -14.40 3.35
C SER A 244 -4.44 -13.23 4.32
N SER A 245 -5.66 -12.80 4.60
CA SER A 245 -5.95 -11.80 5.63
C SER A 245 -5.51 -12.25 7.03
N ASN A 246 -5.34 -13.55 7.27
CA ASN A 246 -4.80 -14.07 8.53
C ASN A 246 -3.28 -14.06 8.61
N SER A 247 -2.59 -13.64 7.54
CA SER A 247 -1.14 -13.54 7.56
C SER A 247 -0.67 -12.48 8.56
N LEU A 248 0.49 -12.73 9.17
CA LEU A 248 1.13 -11.76 10.07
C LEU A 248 1.34 -10.41 9.38
N TRP A 249 1.72 -10.45 8.10
CA TRP A 249 1.83 -9.25 7.28
C TRP A 249 0.51 -8.48 7.26
N TRP A 250 -0.60 -9.09 6.84
CA TRP A 250 -1.88 -8.38 6.80
C TRP A 250 -2.27 -7.78 8.14
N SER A 251 -2.07 -8.52 9.24
CA SER A 251 -2.34 -8.00 10.58
C SER A 251 -1.47 -6.77 10.91
N GLU A 252 -0.17 -6.82 10.65
CA GLU A 252 0.75 -5.68 10.86
C GLU A 252 0.36 -4.49 9.97
N LYS A 253 0.03 -4.74 8.69
CA LYS A 253 -0.43 -3.72 7.73
C LYS A 253 -1.59 -2.93 8.30
N ILE A 254 -2.63 -3.66 8.71
CA ILE A 254 -3.91 -3.08 9.12
C ILE A 254 -3.78 -2.32 10.44
N SER A 255 -3.01 -2.86 11.39
CA SER A 255 -2.79 -2.19 12.69
C SER A 255 -2.00 -0.89 12.57
N SER A 256 -1.14 -0.79 11.56
CA SER A 256 -0.22 0.34 11.34
C SER A 256 -0.71 1.34 10.27
N LEU A 257 -1.98 1.30 9.88
CA LEU A 257 -2.53 2.28 8.95
C LEU A 257 -2.60 3.68 9.60
N GLU A 258 -2.15 4.70 8.88
CA GLU A 258 -2.39 6.12 9.20
C GLU A 258 -3.42 6.76 8.27
N THR A 259 -3.54 6.21 7.06
CA THR A 259 -4.55 6.54 6.05
C THR A 259 -5.23 5.25 5.57
N LEU A 260 -6.48 5.35 5.15
CA LEU A 260 -7.18 4.19 4.58
C LEU A 260 -6.53 3.81 3.24
N SER A 261 -6.25 2.52 3.03
CA SER A 261 -5.81 2.03 1.73
C SER A 261 -6.95 2.15 0.72
N ASP A 262 -6.62 2.31 -0.56
CA ASP A 262 -7.63 2.45 -1.62
C ASP A 262 -8.58 1.24 -1.68
N SER A 263 -8.09 0.02 -1.38
CA SER A 263 -8.93 -1.18 -1.27
C SER A 263 -9.92 -1.14 -0.09
N MET A 264 -9.52 -0.57 1.05
CA MET A 264 -10.43 -0.38 2.18
C MET A 264 -11.44 0.72 1.88
N LEU A 265 -10.99 1.82 1.26
CA LEU A 265 -11.86 2.90 0.81
C LEU A 265 -12.92 2.40 -0.16
N GLU A 266 -12.55 1.56 -1.13
CA GLU A 266 -13.49 0.94 -2.06
C GLU A 266 -14.55 0.12 -1.34
N ASN A 267 -14.14 -0.75 -0.41
CA ASN A 267 -15.05 -1.56 0.37
C ASN A 267 -16.00 -0.70 1.23
N LEU A 268 -15.49 0.33 1.90
CA LEU A 268 -16.31 1.25 2.69
C LEU A 268 -17.24 2.12 1.83
N ARG A 269 -16.81 2.50 0.62
CA ARG A 269 -17.65 3.23 -0.35
C ARG A 269 -18.78 2.37 -0.88
N ASN A 270 -18.47 1.14 -1.31
CA ASN A 270 -19.49 0.16 -1.74
C ASN A 270 -20.50 -0.08 -0.62
N MET A 271 -20.04 -0.10 0.63
CA MET A 271 -20.92 -0.17 1.78
C MET A 271 -21.84 1.03 1.94
N HIS A 272 -21.29 2.24 1.85
CA HIS A 272 -22.08 3.47 1.93
C HIS A 272 -23.10 3.57 0.78
N GLU A 273 -22.72 3.20 -0.44
CA GLU A 273 -23.61 3.17 -1.60
C GLU A 273 -24.76 2.17 -1.43
N CYS A 274 -24.48 0.99 -0.87
CA CYS A 274 -25.52 0.02 -0.52
C CYS A 274 -26.52 0.61 0.50
N LEU A 275 -26.01 1.26 1.55
CA LEU A 275 -26.84 1.80 2.62
C LEU A 275 -27.65 3.03 2.18
N SER A 276 -27.09 3.89 1.33
CA SER A 276 -27.76 5.09 0.81
C SER A 276 -28.85 4.79 -0.24
N LYS A 277 -28.73 3.68 -0.99
CA LYS A 277 -29.82 3.21 -1.87
C LYS A 277 -31.08 2.81 -1.10
N SER A 278 -30.94 2.43 0.18
CA SER A 278 -32.04 1.97 1.04
C SER A 278 -32.77 3.09 1.80
N ASP A 279 -32.09 4.21 2.09
CA ASP A 279 -32.61 5.31 2.91
C ASP A 279 -32.24 6.68 2.32
N SER A 280 -33.18 7.63 2.30
CA SER A 280 -32.97 9.03 1.87
C SER A 280 -32.19 9.87 2.90
N ALA A 281 -31.09 9.35 3.44
CA ALA A 281 -30.39 9.93 4.58
C ALA A 281 -29.05 10.60 4.21
N ASN A 282 -28.79 11.76 4.83
CA ASN A 282 -27.53 12.51 4.84
C ASN A 282 -26.42 11.78 5.63
N GLY A 283 -26.13 10.52 5.29
CA GLY A 283 -25.07 9.73 5.94
C GLY A 283 -23.69 10.12 5.41
N PHE A 284 -22.72 10.31 6.31
CA PHE A 284 -21.34 10.60 5.95
C PHE A 284 -20.55 9.31 5.71
N SER A 285 -19.66 9.32 4.72
CA SER A 285 -18.73 8.22 4.51
C SER A 285 -17.48 8.44 5.39
N LEU A 286 -17.00 7.40 6.08
CA LEU A 286 -15.74 7.49 6.82
C LEU A 286 -14.56 7.80 5.87
N GLY A 287 -14.63 7.31 4.63
CA GLY A 287 -13.63 7.57 3.60
C GLY A 287 -13.47 9.05 3.22
N SER A 288 -14.56 9.83 3.29
CA SER A 288 -14.51 11.28 3.02
C SER A 288 -13.95 12.10 4.17
N LEU A 289 -14.08 11.65 5.43
CA LEU A 289 -13.55 12.34 6.62
C LEU A 289 -12.03 12.26 6.72
N LEU A 290 -11.45 11.20 6.17
CA LEU A 290 -10.01 10.99 6.11
C LEU A 290 -9.42 11.41 4.76
N GLY A 291 -10.21 12.10 3.93
CA GLY A 291 -9.91 12.42 2.54
C GLY A 291 -8.59 13.17 2.35
N GLY A 292 -7.65 12.51 1.67
CA GLY A 292 -6.30 12.99 1.35
C GLY A 292 -6.18 13.72 0.02
N SER A 293 -6.72 14.94 -0.09
CA SER A 293 -6.46 15.79 -1.25
C SER A 293 -5.04 16.36 -1.30
N SER A 294 -4.33 16.40 -0.17
CA SER A 294 -2.97 16.96 -0.06
C SER A 294 -1.89 16.09 -0.72
N ASP A 295 -2.11 14.78 -0.87
CA ASP A 295 -1.02 13.83 -1.18
C ASP A 295 -0.95 13.44 -2.69
N ILE A 296 -1.79 14.03 -3.56
CA ILE A 296 -1.96 13.56 -4.95
C ILE A 296 -0.64 13.61 -5.73
N SER A 297 0.12 14.71 -5.62
CA SER A 297 1.38 14.89 -6.35
C SER A 297 2.42 13.82 -5.97
N MET A 298 2.68 13.68 -4.66
CA MET A 298 3.59 12.66 -4.13
C MET A 298 3.15 11.25 -4.55
N ARG A 299 1.86 10.93 -4.41
CA ARG A 299 1.28 9.64 -4.81
C ARG A 299 1.45 9.37 -6.30
N THR A 300 1.33 10.36 -7.17
CA THR A 300 1.58 10.23 -8.61
C THR A 300 3.05 9.89 -8.89
N GLU A 301 4.01 10.59 -8.28
CA GLU A 301 5.44 10.28 -8.43
C GLU A 301 5.81 8.90 -7.85
N MET A 302 5.18 8.49 -6.74
CA MET A 302 5.34 7.13 -6.20
C MET A 302 4.90 6.06 -7.20
N MET A 303 3.84 6.28 -7.98
CA MET A 303 3.43 5.33 -9.01
C MET A 303 4.43 5.26 -10.16
N LYS A 304 5.04 6.38 -10.54
CA LYS A 304 6.13 6.40 -11.52
C LYS A 304 7.32 5.58 -11.03
N PHE A 305 7.72 5.81 -9.77
CA PHE A 305 8.77 5.07 -9.08
C PHE A 305 8.46 3.56 -9.03
N LEU A 306 7.27 3.19 -8.57
CA LEU A 306 6.81 1.81 -8.52
C LEU A 306 6.79 1.16 -9.90
N ARG A 307 6.25 1.82 -10.93
CA ARG A 307 6.24 1.32 -12.29
C ARG A 307 7.66 0.97 -12.75
N ASN A 308 8.62 1.86 -12.54
CA ASN A 308 10.01 1.63 -12.92
C ASN A 308 10.62 0.45 -12.15
N ALA A 309 10.39 0.37 -10.84
CA ALA A 309 10.86 -0.72 -9.99
C ALA A 309 10.28 -2.08 -10.42
N ILE A 310 8.97 -2.14 -10.67
CA ILE A 310 8.28 -3.37 -11.07
C ILE A 310 8.76 -3.83 -12.46
N LEU A 311 9.00 -2.91 -13.40
CA LEU A 311 9.57 -3.25 -14.70
C LEU A 311 10.96 -3.91 -14.57
N LEU A 312 11.78 -3.49 -13.61
CA LEU A 312 13.04 -4.16 -13.30
C LEU A 312 12.81 -5.53 -12.67
N CYS A 313 11.89 -5.64 -11.71
CA CYS A 313 11.53 -6.91 -11.09
C CYS A 313 11.02 -7.94 -12.10
N LEU A 314 10.31 -7.53 -13.16
CA LEU A 314 9.83 -8.42 -14.23
C LEU A 314 10.96 -9.07 -15.04
N ASN A 315 12.15 -8.46 -15.08
CA ASN A 315 13.33 -9.10 -15.69
C ASN A 315 13.82 -10.30 -14.86
N VAL A 316 13.63 -10.27 -13.55
CA VAL A 316 14.01 -11.34 -12.62
C VAL A 316 12.90 -12.36 -12.45
N PHE A 317 11.65 -11.90 -12.45
CA PHE A 317 10.44 -12.70 -12.26
C PHE A 317 9.50 -12.58 -13.48
N PRO A 318 9.87 -13.18 -14.63
CA PRO A 318 9.06 -13.11 -15.84
C PRO A 318 7.73 -13.87 -15.68
N ARG A 319 6.70 -13.44 -16.42
CA ARG A 319 5.37 -14.07 -16.47
C ARG A 319 4.66 -14.13 -15.12
N ASN A 320 4.80 -13.06 -14.34
CA ASN A 320 4.14 -12.92 -13.04
C ASN A 320 2.99 -11.93 -13.18
N TYR A 321 1.78 -12.48 -13.29
CA TYR A 321 0.58 -11.69 -13.53
C TYR A 321 0.27 -10.68 -12.41
N ILE A 322 0.73 -10.92 -11.17
CA ILE A 322 0.54 -9.99 -10.04
C ILE A 322 1.41 -8.75 -10.25
N LEU A 323 2.67 -8.94 -10.67
CA LEU A 323 3.58 -7.83 -11.00
C LEU A 323 3.13 -7.10 -12.29
N GLU A 324 2.62 -7.84 -13.27
CA GLU A 324 2.07 -7.27 -14.51
C GLU A 324 0.80 -6.46 -14.25
N GLU A 325 -0.07 -6.90 -13.35
CA GLU A 325 -1.21 -6.10 -12.90
C GLU A 325 -0.72 -4.84 -12.19
N ALA A 326 0.19 -4.99 -11.23
CA ALA A 326 0.74 -3.88 -10.45
C ALA A 326 1.35 -2.79 -11.34
N VAL A 327 2.13 -3.17 -12.36
CA VAL A 327 2.78 -2.21 -13.25
C VAL A 327 1.79 -1.48 -14.16
N LEU A 328 0.74 -2.17 -14.63
CA LEU A 328 -0.29 -1.56 -15.45
C LEU A 328 -1.17 -0.60 -14.64
N VAL A 329 -1.48 -0.96 -13.39
CA VAL A 329 -2.20 -0.07 -12.46
C VAL A 329 -1.36 1.14 -12.09
N ALA A 330 -0.08 0.96 -11.77
CA ALA A 330 0.82 2.06 -11.45
C ALA A 330 0.95 3.04 -12.63
N GLU A 331 1.11 2.53 -13.85
CA GLU A 331 1.09 3.37 -15.06
C GLU A 331 -0.24 4.11 -15.23
N GLU A 332 -1.37 3.44 -14.99
CA GLU A 332 -2.68 4.06 -15.09
C GLU A 332 -2.85 5.22 -14.10
N LEU A 333 -2.54 5.00 -12.83
CA LEU A 333 -2.63 6.01 -11.78
C LEU A 333 -1.62 7.15 -11.96
N PHE A 334 -0.44 6.86 -12.52
CA PHE A 334 0.52 7.89 -12.91
C PHE A 334 -0.04 8.77 -14.04
N VAL A 335 -0.49 8.16 -15.14
CA VAL A 335 -0.98 8.90 -16.32
C VAL A 335 -2.25 9.69 -16.02
N THR A 336 -3.11 9.22 -15.12
CA THR A 336 -4.34 9.93 -14.73
C THR A 336 -4.16 10.91 -13.58
N ASN A 337 -2.94 11.07 -13.03
CA ASN A 337 -2.68 11.85 -11.82
C ASN A 337 -3.61 11.45 -10.67
N MET A 338 -3.70 10.15 -10.38
CA MET A 338 -4.56 9.55 -9.34
C MET A 338 -6.08 9.75 -9.52
N LYS A 339 -6.53 10.26 -10.68
CA LYS A 339 -7.95 10.44 -10.95
C LYS A 339 -8.55 9.16 -11.53
N THR A 340 -9.72 8.78 -11.01
CA THR A 340 -10.58 7.76 -11.61
C THR A 340 -11.26 8.36 -12.83
N CYS A 341 -10.58 8.41 -13.98
CA CYS A 341 -11.18 8.96 -15.19
C CYS A 341 -11.90 7.89 -16.01
N GLU A 342 -13.12 8.22 -16.42
CA GLU A 342 -13.86 7.61 -17.54
C GLU A 342 -13.18 7.97 -18.88
N VAL A 343 -11.92 7.58 -19.06
CA VAL A 343 -11.20 7.82 -20.33
C VAL A 343 -11.61 6.77 -21.34
N THR A 344 -11.96 7.20 -22.56
CA THR A 344 -12.29 6.30 -23.69
C THR A 344 -11.11 5.42 -24.12
N THR A 345 -9.89 5.79 -23.76
CA THR A 345 -8.65 5.05 -23.99
C THR A 345 -8.04 4.63 -22.67
N THR A 346 -7.77 3.34 -22.52
CA THR A 346 -6.99 2.76 -21.41
C THR A 346 -5.61 3.41 -21.30
N PRO A 347 -5.30 4.07 -20.17
CA PRO A 347 -4.01 4.74 -20.00
C PRO A 347 -2.80 3.80 -20.10
N CYS A 348 -2.94 2.56 -19.61
CA CYS A 348 -1.88 1.55 -19.61
C CYS A 348 -1.69 0.83 -20.96
N GLN A 349 -2.45 1.19 -22.01
CA GLN A 349 -2.45 0.48 -23.29
C GLN A 349 -1.09 0.41 -23.97
N ALA A 350 -0.34 1.52 -23.99
CA ALA A 350 0.96 1.58 -24.65
C ALA A 350 1.97 0.64 -23.96
N LEU A 351 1.95 0.63 -22.62
CA LEU A 351 2.79 -0.24 -21.80
C LEU A 351 2.43 -1.71 -21.98
N ALA A 352 1.15 -2.07 -21.89
CA ALA A 352 0.70 -3.45 -22.09
C ALA A 352 1.10 -3.99 -23.47
N LYS A 353 0.91 -3.17 -24.53
CA LYS A 353 1.34 -3.54 -25.89
C LYS A 353 2.86 -3.69 -26.02
N ARG A 354 3.65 -2.92 -25.25
CA ARG A 354 5.11 -3.06 -25.21
C ARG A 354 5.52 -4.39 -24.57
N LEU A 355 4.93 -4.74 -23.43
CA LEU A 355 5.19 -6.00 -22.73
C LEU A 355 4.76 -7.24 -23.54
N LEU A 356 3.60 -7.17 -24.21
CA LEU A 356 3.14 -8.23 -25.11
C LEU A 356 3.99 -8.38 -26.38
N LYS A 357 4.69 -7.32 -26.81
CA LYS A 357 5.64 -7.40 -27.92
C LYS A 357 6.91 -8.14 -27.51
N SER A 358 7.38 -7.96 -26.27
CA SER A 358 8.54 -8.69 -25.74
C SER A 358 8.22 -10.17 -25.51
N ASP A 359 7.07 -10.49 -24.92
CA ASP A 359 6.61 -11.89 -24.76
C ASP A 359 5.18 -12.07 -25.27
N ARG A 360 5.07 -12.60 -26.49
CA ARG A 360 3.77 -12.89 -27.12
C ARG A 360 3.07 -14.13 -26.57
N GLN A 361 3.79 -14.95 -25.80
CA GLN A 361 3.26 -16.20 -25.26
C GLN A 361 2.66 -16.02 -23.86
N ASP A 362 2.73 -14.81 -23.30
CA ASP A 362 2.16 -14.51 -22.00
C ASP A 362 0.64 -14.32 -22.07
N LEU A 363 -0.06 -15.40 -21.74
CA LEU A 363 -1.51 -15.45 -21.72
C LEU A 363 -2.12 -14.70 -20.53
N LEU A 364 -1.42 -14.68 -19.39
CA LEU A 364 -1.95 -14.03 -18.19
C LEU A 364 -1.82 -12.51 -18.32
N LEU A 365 -0.73 -12.01 -18.89
CA LEU A 365 -0.61 -10.60 -19.26
C LEU A 365 -1.75 -10.16 -20.20
N CYS A 366 -2.11 -11.00 -21.19
CA CYS A 366 -3.27 -10.73 -22.04
C CYS A 366 -4.57 -10.63 -21.23
N GLY A 367 -4.75 -11.53 -20.26
CA GLY A 367 -5.90 -11.54 -19.36
C GLY A 367 -6.00 -10.30 -18.49
N VAL A 368 -4.90 -9.95 -17.81
CA VAL A 368 -4.80 -8.73 -16.97
C VAL A 368 -5.07 -7.48 -17.81
N TYR A 369 -4.45 -7.36 -18.98
CA TYR A 369 -4.68 -6.24 -19.89
C TYR A 369 -6.15 -6.15 -20.32
N ALA A 370 -6.80 -7.28 -20.63
CA ALA A 370 -8.20 -7.31 -20.98
C ALA A 370 -9.12 -6.94 -19.80
N GLN A 371 -8.78 -7.32 -18.56
CA GLN A 371 -9.51 -6.89 -17.36
C GLN A 371 -9.40 -5.38 -17.14
N ARG A 372 -8.21 -4.79 -17.34
CA ARG A 372 -8.04 -3.32 -17.27
C ARG A 372 -8.88 -2.60 -18.33
N GLU A 373 -8.89 -3.11 -19.57
CA GLU A 373 -9.75 -2.59 -20.64
C GLU A 373 -11.25 -2.70 -20.31
N ALA A 374 -11.68 -3.79 -19.69
CA ALA A 374 -13.05 -3.95 -19.23
C ALA A 374 -13.40 -2.96 -18.11
N ALA A 375 -12.50 -2.75 -17.14
CA ALA A 375 -12.67 -1.79 -16.05
C ALA A 375 -12.75 -0.34 -16.54
N SER A 376 -12.02 0.01 -17.60
CA SER A 376 -12.12 1.33 -18.26
C SER A 376 -13.36 1.47 -19.19
N GLY A 377 -14.25 0.47 -19.24
CA GLY A 377 -15.48 0.51 -20.05
C GLY A 377 -15.33 0.01 -21.51
N ASN A 378 -14.14 -0.42 -21.93
CA ASN A 378 -13.85 -0.88 -23.30
C ASN A 378 -14.10 -2.38 -23.51
N MET A 379 -15.27 -2.87 -23.11
CA MET A 379 -15.58 -4.32 -23.12
C MET A 379 -15.45 -4.99 -24.49
N LYS A 380 -15.73 -4.26 -25.59
CA LYS A 380 -15.57 -4.79 -26.96
C LYS A 380 -14.12 -5.12 -27.29
N HIS A 381 -13.18 -4.33 -26.80
CA HIS A 381 -11.75 -4.55 -27.01
C HIS A 381 -11.23 -5.64 -26.07
N ALA A 382 -11.65 -5.61 -24.80
CA ALA A 382 -11.36 -6.67 -23.83
C ALA A 382 -11.74 -8.07 -24.37
N ARG A 383 -12.96 -8.22 -24.92
CA ARG A 383 -13.42 -9.46 -25.59
C ARG A 383 -12.47 -9.94 -26.69
N ARG A 384 -11.98 -9.02 -27.54
CA ARG A 384 -11.04 -9.39 -28.63
C ARG A 384 -9.71 -9.89 -28.08
N VAL A 385 -9.19 -9.24 -27.04
CA VAL A 385 -7.94 -9.64 -26.40
C VAL A 385 -8.09 -11.02 -25.75
N PHE A 386 -9.18 -11.25 -25.02
CA PHE A 386 -9.48 -12.58 -24.46
C PHE A 386 -9.65 -13.66 -25.53
N ASP A 387 -10.44 -13.40 -26.58
CA ASP A 387 -10.66 -14.35 -27.67
C ASP A 387 -9.34 -14.71 -28.39
N MET A 388 -8.47 -13.72 -28.62
CA MET A 388 -7.14 -13.93 -29.20
C MET A 388 -6.25 -14.77 -28.28
N ALA A 389 -6.24 -14.48 -26.98
CA ALA A 389 -5.46 -15.25 -26.02
C ALA A 389 -5.95 -16.71 -25.93
N LEU A 390 -7.26 -16.92 -25.80
CA LEU A 390 -7.84 -18.27 -25.67
C LEU A 390 -7.68 -19.13 -26.92
N THR A 391 -7.79 -18.54 -28.13
CA THR A 391 -7.56 -19.27 -29.38
C THR A 391 -6.10 -19.69 -29.56
N SER A 392 -5.15 -18.93 -29.00
CA SER A 392 -3.71 -19.22 -29.11
C SER A 392 -3.23 -20.38 -28.22
N ILE A 393 -4.01 -20.79 -27.22
CA ILE A 393 -3.64 -21.83 -26.22
C ILE A 393 -3.20 -23.15 -26.86
N CYS A 394 -3.90 -23.58 -27.92
CA CYS A 394 -3.64 -24.89 -28.53
C CYS A 394 -2.25 -25.01 -29.17
N GLY A 395 -1.58 -23.89 -29.46
CA GLY A 395 -0.23 -23.85 -30.03
C GLY A 395 0.90 -23.75 -29.01
N LEU A 396 0.60 -23.66 -27.70
CA LEU A 396 1.59 -23.38 -26.67
C LEU A 396 2.08 -24.64 -25.93
N PRO A 397 3.29 -24.62 -25.33
CA PRO A 397 3.77 -25.65 -24.41
C PRO A 397 2.83 -25.93 -23.24
N LYS A 398 2.82 -27.18 -22.74
CA LYS A 398 1.95 -27.62 -21.63
C LYS A 398 2.14 -26.83 -20.33
N GLU A 399 3.34 -26.32 -20.08
CA GLU A 399 3.65 -25.48 -18.91
C GLU A 399 2.86 -24.17 -18.93
N LEU A 400 2.75 -23.52 -20.10
CA LEU A 400 1.95 -22.30 -20.27
C LEU A 400 0.46 -22.59 -20.29
N GLN A 401 0.06 -23.78 -20.74
CA GLN A 401 -1.34 -24.21 -20.68
C GLN A 401 -1.82 -24.45 -19.24
N TYR A 402 -0.91 -24.63 -18.28
CA TYR A 402 -1.29 -24.81 -16.87
C TYR A 402 -2.12 -23.63 -16.36
N ASN A 403 -1.79 -22.42 -16.80
CA ASN A 403 -2.42 -21.18 -16.33
C ASN A 403 -3.77 -20.84 -16.99
N THR A 404 -4.26 -21.73 -17.84
CA THR A 404 -5.47 -21.52 -18.64
C THR A 404 -6.75 -21.32 -17.81
N PRO A 405 -7.03 -22.08 -16.73
CA PRO A 405 -8.24 -21.89 -15.95
C PRO A 405 -8.46 -20.46 -15.42
N LEU A 406 -7.39 -19.76 -15.01
CA LEU A 406 -7.48 -18.35 -14.61
C LEU A 406 -8.02 -17.46 -15.74
N LEU A 407 -7.47 -17.59 -16.95
CA LEU A 407 -7.87 -16.78 -18.09
C LEU A 407 -9.35 -16.99 -18.48
N TYR A 408 -9.82 -18.24 -18.43
CA TYR A 408 -11.23 -18.56 -18.66
C TYR A 408 -12.14 -17.96 -17.57
N LEU A 409 -11.72 -18.05 -16.31
CA LEU A 409 -12.47 -17.48 -15.18
C LEU A 409 -12.57 -15.95 -15.32
N TRP A 410 -11.45 -15.27 -15.55
CA TRP A 410 -11.42 -13.80 -15.67
C TRP A 410 -12.30 -13.29 -16.80
N TYR A 411 -12.31 -13.98 -17.95
CA TYR A 411 -13.19 -13.62 -19.05
C TYR A 411 -14.67 -13.84 -18.68
N ALA A 412 -15.01 -14.98 -18.09
CA ALA A 412 -16.38 -15.27 -17.67
C ALA A 412 -16.88 -14.29 -16.59
N GLU A 413 -16.07 -13.98 -15.58
CA GLU A 413 -16.42 -13.02 -14.53
C GLU A 413 -16.62 -11.62 -15.11
N SER A 414 -15.76 -11.18 -16.02
CA SER A 414 -15.85 -9.85 -16.66
C SER A 414 -17.15 -9.69 -17.49
N GLU A 415 -17.70 -10.77 -18.06
CA GLU A 415 -19.01 -10.73 -18.72
C GLU A 415 -20.17 -10.67 -17.73
N VAL A 416 -20.03 -11.32 -16.57
CA VAL A 416 -21.09 -11.37 -15.53
C VAL A 416 -21.18 -10.06 -14.75
N THR A 417 -20.06 -9.41 -14.42
CA THR A 417 -20.03 -8.17 -13.64
C THR A 417 -20.58 -6.97 -14.42
N ASN A 418 -20.44 -6.95 -15.75
CA ASN A 418 -20.90 -5.87 -16.61
C ASN A 418 -22.41 -5.91 -16.91
N ASN A 419 -23.17 -6.80 -16.26
CA ASN A 419 -24.61 -7.00 -16.47
C ASN A 419 -25.49 -6.08 -15.59
N SER A 420 -24.96 -4.95 -15.10
CA SER A 420 -25.65 -4.02 -14.18
C SER A 420 -26.57 -3.00 -14.87
N GLY A 421 -26.64 -3.01 -16.20
CA GLY A 421 -27.58 -2.17 -16.98
C GLY A 421 -28.97 -2.79 -17.07
N SER A 422 -30.01 -2.01 -16.77
CA SER A 422 -31.41 -2.41 -16.84
C SER A 422 -31.79 -2.97 -18.21
N GLY A 423 -31.97 -4.30 -18.30
CA GLY A 423 -32.49 -4.95 -19.49
C GLY A 423 -32.03 -6.41 -19.53
N ARG A 424 -32.94 -7.31 -19.88
CA ARG A 424 -32.65 -8.74 -20.10
C ARG A 424 -31.69 -8.90 -21.29
N GLU A 425 -30.41 -8.59 -21.14
CA GLU A 425 -29.40 -9.02 -22.10
C GLU A 425 -29.02 -10.46 -21.75
N THR A 426 -29.63 -11.42 -22.43
CA THR A 426 -29.27 -12.85 -22.35
C THR A 426 -27.85 -13.12 -22.88
N GLU A 427 -27.27 -12.15 -23.61
CA GLU A 427 -26.01 -12.31 -24.35
C GLU A 427 -24.72 -12.37 -23.50
N PRO A 428 -24.49 -11.54 -22.47
CA PRO A 428 -23.31 -11.67 -21.61
C PRO A 428 -23.32 -12.99 -20.83
N SER A 429 -24.47 -13.37 -20.27
CA SER A 429 -24.64 -14.66 -19.59
C SER A 429 -24.46 -15.84 -20.56
N SER A 430 -24.96 -15.76 -21.80
CA SER A 430 -24.75 -16.81 -22.79
C SER A 430 -23.31 -16.91 -23.30
N ARG A 431 -22.59 -15.78 -23.36
CA ARG A 431 -21.15 -15.76 -23.66
C ARG A 431 -20.33 -16.38 -22.53
N ALA A 432 -20.61 -16.01 -21.27
CA ALA A 432 -19.98 -16.62 -20.09
C ALA A 432 -20.20 -18.14 -20.08
N MET A 433 -21.44 -18.60 -20.33
CA MET A 433 -21.74 -20.03 -20.48
C MET A 433 -20.94 -20.71 -21.59
N HIS A 434 -20.83 -20.08 -22.77
CA HIS A 434 -20.04 -20.59 -23.90
C HIS A 434 -18.57 -20.76 -23.51
N ILE A 435 -17.95 -19.74 -22.91
CA ILE A 435 -16.55 -19.76 -22.46
C ILE A 435 -16.31 -20.95 -21.51
N LEU A 436 -17.16 -21.09 -20.49
CA LEU A 436 -17.04 -22.16 -19.51
C LEU A 436 -17.31 -23.56 -20.09
N CYS A 437 -18.16 -23.67 -21.12
CA CYS A 437 -18.38 -24.94 -21.82
C CYS A 437 -17.10 -25.49 -22.46
N TYR A 438 -16.25 -24.63 -23.03
CA TYR A 438 -14.97 -25.06 -23.63
C TYR A 438 -13.97 -25.49 -22.57
N LEU A 439 -13.88 -24.74 -21.45
CA LEU A 439 -13.04 -25.15 -20.31
C LEU A 439 -13.47 -26.51 -19.77
N GLY A 440 -14.77 -26.72 -19.53
CA GLY A 440 -15.31 -27.99 -19.03
C GLY A 440 -15.08 -29.14 -20.01
N SER A 441 -15.37 -28.93 -21.29
CA SER A 441 -15.28 -29.97 -22.33
C SER A 441 -13.85 -30.35 -22.72
N GLY A 442 -12.86 -29.50 -22.43
CA GLY A 442 -11.46 -29.69 -22.84
C GLY A 442 -11.23 -29.57 -24.35
N LEU A 443 -12.13 -28.87 -25.05
CA LEU A 443 -12.03 -28.62 -26.49
C LEU A 443 -11.23 -27.34 -26.75
N ALA A 444 -10.64 -27.24 -27.95
CA ALA A 444 -10.02 -26.01 -28.42
C ALA A 444 -11.05 -24.87 -28.46
N TYR A 445 -10.70 -23.73 -27.88
CA TYR A 445 -11.59 -22.57 -27.78
C TYR A 445 -11.95 -22.03 -29.17
N VAL A 446 -13.22 -21.65 -29.32
CA VAL A 446 -13.71 -20.91 -30.50
C VAL A 446 -14.45 -19.68 -29.99
N SER A 447 -14.18 -18.53 -30.63
CA SER A 447 -14.84 -17.26 -30.31
C SER A 447 -16.37 -17.39 -30.31
N TYR A 448 -17.03 -16.61 -29.46
CA TYR A 448 -18.48 -16.68 -29.31
C TYR A 448 -19.22 -16.33 -30.62
N THR A 449 -20.05 -17.26 -31.10
CA THR A 449 -20.90 -17.07 -32.29
C THR A 449 -22.38 -17.24 -31.97
N SER A 450 -22.72 -18.18 -31.08
CA SER A 450 -24.10 -18.47 -30.68
C SER A 450 -24.13 -19.09 -29.28
N GLN A 451 -25.34 -19.18 -28.70
CA GLN A 451 -25.56 -19.88 -27.44
C GLN A 451 -25.11 -21.36 -27.52
N PRO A 452 -24.52 -21.93 -26.45
CA PRO A 452 -24.08 -23.31 -26.44
C PRO A 452 -25.27 -24.29 -26.55
N SER A 453 -25.07 -25.36 -27.32
CA SER A 453 -26.05 -26.44 -27.46
C SER A 453 -26.17 -27.30 -26.20
N SER A 454 -27.32 -27.94 -25.97
CA SER A 454 -27.53 -28.82 -24.80
C SER A 454 -26.50 -29.96 -24.70
N MET A 455 -26.00 -30.46 -25.85
CA MET A 455 -24.95 -31.48 -25.87
C MET A 455 -23.60 -30.95 -25.36
N GLN A 456 -23.25 -29.70 -25.71
CA GLN A 456 -22.02 -29.06 -25.22
C GLN A 456 -22.09 -28.82 -23.71
N ILE A 457 -23.25 -28.39 -23.21
CA ILE A 457 -23.49 -28.19 -21.77
C ILE A 457 -23.30 -29.50 -21.01
N LEU A 458 -23.91 -30.61 -21.49
CA LEU A 458 -23.76 -31.92 -20.84
C LEU A 458 -22.32 -32.44 -20.86
N ARG A 459 -21.61 -32.25 -21.98
CA ARG A 459 -20.20 -32.62 -22.09
C ARG A 459 -19.33 -31.81 -21.14
N ALA A 460 -19.55 -30.49 -21.07
CA ALA A 460 -18.83 -29.61 -20.18
C ALA A 460 -19.03 -30.00 -18.71
N ARG A 461 -20.29 -30.29 -18.31
CA ARG A 461 -20.63 -30.76 -16.97
C ARG A 461 -19.90 -32.06 -16.61
N GLN A 462 -19.85 -33.02 -17.52
CA GLN A 462 -19.11 -34.26 -17.31
C GLN A 462 -17.61 -34.01 -17.14
N GLY A 463 -17.02 -33.16 -17.99
CA GLY A 463 -15.60 -32.83 -17.92
C GLY A 463 -15.23 -32.05 -16.65
N PHE A 464 -16.09 -31.13 -16.18
CA PHE A 464 -15.91 -30.47 -14.89
C PHE A 464 -15.95 -31.48 -13.74
N ARG A 465 -16.89 -32.43 -13.72
CA ARG A 465 -16.94 -33.47 -12.69
C ARG A 465 -15.65 -34.29 -12.62
N GLU A 466 -15.06 -34.65 -13.74
CA GLU A 466 -13.80 -35.39 -13.79
C GLU A 466 -12.62 -34.55 -13.28
N LYS A 467 -12.55 -33.28 -13.69
CA LYS A 467 -11.52 -32.34 -13.24
C LYS A 467 -11.62 -32.04 -11.74
N LEU A 468 -12.83 -31.84 -11.21
CA LEU A 468 -13.09 -31.61 -9.80
C LEU A 468 -12.66 -32.81 -8.93
N LYS A 469 -12.93 -34.05 -9.37
CA LYS A 469 -12.45 -35.25 -8.65
C LYS A 469 -10.93 -35.30 -8.55
N LYS A 470 -10.23 -34.91 -9.62
CA LYS A 470 -8.77 -34.81 -9.60
C LYS A 470 -8.30 -33.75 -8.60
N ILE A 471 -8.90 -32.56 -8.62
CA ILE A 471 -8.56 -31.47 -7.70
C ILE A 471 -8.86 -31.85 -6.24
N GLN A 472 -9.98 -32.53 -6.00
CA GLN A 472 -10.36 -32.98 -4.67
C GLN A 472 -9.28 -33.89 -4.07
N SER A 473 -8.69 -34.77 -4.88
CA SER A 473 -7.58 -35.62 -4.44
C SER A 473 -6.31 -34.83 -4.16
N THR A 474 -6.01 -33.74 -4.89
CA THR A 474 -4.82 -32.93 -4.62
C THR A 474 -4.99 -32.04 -3.40
N TRP A 475 -6.20 -31.51 -3.19
CA TRP A 475 -6.52 -30.66 -2.04
C TRP A 475 -6.54 -31.42 -0.73
N SER A 476 -6.98 -32.69 -0.73
CA SER A 476 -6.91 -33.54 0.46
C SER A 476 -5.46 -33.84 0.87
N HIS A 477 -4.52 -33.80 -0.08
CA HIS A 477 -3.08 -33.88 0.18
C HIS A 477 -2.43 -32.51 0.49
N GLY A 478 -3.21 -31.42 0.51
CA GLY A 478 -2.77 -30.10 0.96
C GLY A 478 -2.08 -29.23 -0.08
N VAL A 479 -2.16 -29.58 -1.38
CA VAL A 479 -1.65 -28.75 -2.48
C VAL A 479 -2.79 -27.89 -3.03
N THR A 480 -2.72 -26.58 -2.81
CA THR A 480 -3.68 -25.58 -3.31
C THR A 480 -2.94 -24.54 -4.11
N ASP A 481 -3.43 -24.24 -5.30
CA ASP A 481 -2.83 -23.33 -6.26
C ASP A 481 -3.92 -22.54 -7.00
N ASP A 482 -3.54 -21.44 -7.63
CA ASP A 482 -4.48 -20.50 -8.24
C ASP A 482 -5.30 -21.15 -9.36
N GLN A 483 -4.71 -22.12 -10.08
CA GLN A 483 -5.39 -22.81 -11.17
C GLN A 483 -6.47 -23.76 -10.68
N SER A 484 -6.21 -24.52 -9.61
CA SER A 484 -7.24 -25.38 -9.04
C SER A 484 -8.37 -24.57 -8.43
N ALA A 485 -8.07 -23.47 -7.74
CA ALA A 485 -9.08 -22.54 -7.24
C ALA A 485 -9.92 -21.95 -8.39
N ALA A 486 -9.28 -21.46 -9.45
CA ALA A 486 -9.96 -20.88 -10.60
C ALA A 486 -10.86 -21.88 -11.33
N LEU A 487 -10.44 -23.16 -11.41
CA LEU A 487 -11.22 -24.22 -12.01
C LEU A 487 -12.47 -24.56 -11.18
N VAL A 488 -12.37 -24.53 -9.85
CA VAL A 488 -13.51 -24.71 -8.96
C VAL A 488 -14.49 -23.54 -9.09
N CYS A 489 -14.00 -22.29 -9.07
CA CYS A 489 -14.82 -21.11 -9.32
C CYS A 489 -15.53 -21.19 -10.69
N SER A 490 -14.81 -21.60 -11.73
CA SER A 490 -15.35 -21.75 -13.09
C SER A 490 -16.45 -22.82 -13.15
N ALA A 491 -16.28 -23.94 -12.46
CA ALA A 491 -17.29 -25.00 -12.40
C ALA A 491 -18.54 -24.54 -11.63
N ALA A 492 -18.35 -23.80 -10.53
CA ALA A 492 -19.45 -23.22 -9.76
C ALA A 492 -20.23 -22.18 -10.58
N LEU A 493 -19.52 -21.26 -11.25
CA LEU A 493 -20.14 -20.27 -12.14
C LEU A 493 -20.90 -20.93 -13.30
N PHE A 494 -20.37 -22.03 -13.83
CA PHE A 494 -21.04 -22.79 -14.89
C PHE A 494 -22.36 -23.41 -14.41
N GLU A 495 -22.39 -24.00 -13.21
CA GLU A 495 -23.64 -24.52 -12.65
C GLU A 495 -24.61 -23.39 -12.28
N GLU A 496 -24.13 -22.26 -11.75
CA GLU A 496 -24.95 -21.07 -11.47
C GLU A 496 -25.71 -20.62 -12.73
N LEU A 497 -25.03 -20.57 -13.87
CA LEU A 497 -25.62 -20.13 -15.13
C LEU A 497 -26.52 -21.18 -15.81
N THR A 498 -26.38 -22.48 -15.49
CA THR A 498 -27.04 -23.57 -16.23
C THR A 498 -28.10 -24.36 -15.46
N ASN A 499 -27.96 -24.51 -14.14
CA ASN A 499 -28.80 -25.37 -13.30
C ASN A 499 -29.19 -24.70 -11.97
N ASP A 500 -29.14 -23.36 -11.96
CA ASP A 500 -29.39 -22.47 -10.83
C ASP A 500 -28.37 -22.60 -9.67
N LEU A 501 -28.48 -21.68 -8.71
CA LEU A 501 -27.56 -21.53 -7.60
C LEU A 501 -27.29 -22.80 -6.74
N PRO A 502 -28.27 -23.68 -6.42
CA PRO A 502 -28.04 -24.78 -5.48
C PRO A 502 -26.92 -25.75 -5.91
N GLY A 503 -26.80 -26.03 -7.21
CA GLY A 503 -25.74 -26.90 -7.74
C GLY A 503 -24.35 -26.27 -7.59
N ALA A 504 -24.26 -24.95 -7.77
CA ALA A 504 -23.01 -24.21 -7.58
C ALA A 504 -22.56 -24.22 -6.11
N VAL A 505 -23.50 -24.02 -5.18
CA VAL A 505 -23.23 -24.04 -3.73
C VAL A 505 -22.75 -25.42 -3.28
N GLU A 506 -23.39 -26.50 -3.76
CA GLU A 506 -22.98 -27.87 -3.43
C GLU A 506 -21.53 -28.15 -3.87
N ILE A 507 -21.13 -27.70 -5.06
CA ILE A 507 -19.75 -27.83 -5.53
C ILE A 507 -18.78 -27.11 -4.60
N LEU A 508 -19.08 -25.86 -4.25
CA LEU A 508 -18.19 -25.05 -3.40
C LEU A 508 -18.06 -25.62 -1.99
N GLU A 509 -19.18 -25.96 -1.35
CA GLU A 509 -19.19 -26.55 0.00
C GLU A 509 -18.48 -27.91 0.02
N HIS A 510 -18.73 -28.76 -0.98
CA HIS A 510 -18.07 -30.08 -1.09
C HIS A 510 -16.55 -29.92 -1.26
N MET A 511 -16.12 -29.07 -2.19
CA MET A 511 -14.70 -28.84 -2.41
C MET A 511 -14.03 -28.22 -1.19
N PHE A 512 -14.65 -27.23 -0.55
CA PHE A 512 -14.11 -26.62 0.67
C PHE A 512 -14.04 -27.61 1.84
N SER A 513 -15.01 -28.53 1.96
CA SER A 513 -15.00 -29.57 3.00
C SER A 513 -13.81 -30.54 2.87
N SER A 514 -13.34 -30.77 1.64
CA SER A 514 -12.23 -31.68 1.35
C SER A 514 -10.85 -31.16 1.74
N VAL A 515 -10.74 -29.86 2.03
CA VAL A 515 -9.47 -29.21 2.39
C VAL A 515 -9.12 -29.43 3.86
N LEU A 516 -7.83 -29.56 4.15
CA LEU A 516 -7.31 -29.65 5.52
C LEU A 516 -7.63 -28.38 6.33
N PRO A 517 -8.14 -28.49 7.58
CA PRO A 517 -8.56 -27.34 8.39
C PRO A 517 -7.49 -26.25 8.56
N GLY A 518 -6.23 -26.61 8.82
CA GLY A 518 -5.15 -25.63 8.99
C GLY A 518 -4.79 -24.89 7.70
N ARG A 519 -5.02 -25.48 6.52
CA ARG A 519 -4.81 -24.82 5.23
C ARG A 519 -5.93 -23.83 4.92
N LYS A 520 -7.16 -24.09 5.38
CA LYS A 520 -8.31 -23.20 5.20
C LYS A 520 -8.02 -21.81 5.73
N SER A 521 -7.41 -21.68 6.90
CA SER A 521 -7.17 -20.35 7.48
C SER A 521 -5.94 -19.63 6.92
N GLN A 522 -5.02 -20.32 6.23
CA GLN A 522 -3.72 -19.73 5.86
C GLN A 522 -3.55 -19.50 4.34
N SER A 523 -4.31 -20.20 3.50
CA SER A 523 -4.18 -20.09 2.04
C SER A 523 -5.01 -18.94 1.50
N HIS A 524 -4.36 -18.02 0.79
CA HIS A 524 -5.05 -16.92 0.11
C HIS A 524 -5.94 -17.43 -1.04
N GLN A 525 -5.57 -18.54 -1.71
CA GLN A 525 -6.40 -19.12 -2.77
C GLN A 525 -7.77 -19.57 -2.27
N LEU A 526 -7.81 -20.16 -1.07
CA LEU A 526 -9.06 -20.59 -0.44
C LEU A 526 -9.87 -19.41 0.07
N GLU A 527 -9.21 -18.33 0.47
CA GLU A 527 -9.86 -17.08 0.83
C GLU A 527 -10.52 -16.42 -0.39
N LEU A 528 -9.81 -16.35 -1.52
CA LEU A 528 -10.37 -15.87 -2.80
C LEU A 528 -11.55 -16.72 -3.28
N LEU A 529 -11.47 -18.05 -3.15
CA LEU A 529 -12.57 -18.96 -3.42
C LEU A 529 -13.77 -18.67 -2.51
N PHE A 530 -13.52 -18.35 -1.24
CA PHE A 530 -14.57 -18.01 -0.28
C PHE A 530 -15.21 -16.65 -0.59
N ASN A 531 -14.42 -15.64 -0.95
CA ASN A 531 -14.91 -14.36 -1.43
C ASN A 531 -15.76 -14.54 -2.70
N PHE A 532 -15.33 -15.39 -3.64
CA PHE A 532 -16.12 -15.76 -4.81
C PHE A 532 -17.47 -16.38 -4.42
N TYR A 533 -17.46 -17.32 -3.47
CA TYR A 533 -18.67 -17.96 -2.95
C TYR A 533 -19.65 -16.93 -2.37
N VAL A 534 -19.16 -16.00 -1.55
CA VAL A 534 -19.98 -14.95 -0.93
C VAL A 534 -20.53 -13.97 -1.98
N ARG A 535 -19.70 -13.52 -2.94
CA ARG A 535 -20.15 -12.67 -4.06
C ARG A 535 -21.25 -13.34 -4.88
N MET A 536 -21.14 -14.64 -5.12
CA MET A 536 -22.18 -15.43 -5.79
C MET A 536 -23.48 -15.44 -5.00
N LEU A 537 -23.43 -15.64 -3.68
CA LEU A 537 -24.61 -15.61 -2.82
C LEU A 537 -25.30 -14.23 -2.81
N GLN A 538 -24.51 -13.15 -2.81
CA GLN A 538 -25.04 -11.78 -2.87
C GLN A 538 -25.78 -11.49 -4.18
N ARG A 539 -25.32 -11.99 -5.34
CA ARG A 539 -26.03 -11.84 -6.62
C ARG A 539 -27.45 -12.40 -6.59
N HIS A 540 -27.67 -13.47 -5.81
CA HIS A 540 -28.97 -14.15 -5.67
C HIS A 540 -29.67 -13.81 -4.36
N GLN A 541 -29.30 -12.69 -3.72
CA GLN A 541 -29.82 -12.34 -2.41
C GLN A 541 -31.34 -12.41 -2.37
N ASP A 542 -32.04 -11.76 -3.32
CA ASP A 542 -33.51 -11.66 -3.39
C ASP A 542 -34.24 -13.00 -3.31
N VAL A 543 -33.68 -14.05 -3.89
CA VAL A 543 -34.32 -15.38 -4.00
C VAL A 543 -34.05 -16.25 -2.76
N LEU A 544 -32.92 -16.03 -2.08
CA LEU A 544 -32.47 -16.90 -0.99
C LEU A 544 -33.16 -16.61 0.35
N THR A 545 -33.18 -17.58 1.26
CA THR A 545 -33.56 -17.35 2.66
C THR A 545 -32.40 -16.77 3.46
N LEU A 546 -32.70 -15.93 4.46
CA LEU A 546 -31.67 -15.31 5.32
C LEU A 546 -30.71 -16.35 5.94
N SER A 547 -31.21 -17.52 6.35
CA SER A 547 -30.39 -18.58 6.93
C SER A 547 -29.31 -19.12 5.98
N LYS A 548 -29.62 -19.20 4.68
CA LYS A 548 -28.71 -19.71 3.64
C LYS A 548 -27.66 -18.68 3.24
N LEU A 549 -27.98 -17.39 3.34
CA LEU A 549 -27.03 -16.30 3.14
C LEU A 549 -26.11 -16.11 4.35
N TRP A 550 -26.71 -16.14 5.55
CA TRP A 550 -26.03 -15.82 6.80
C TRP A 550 -24.99 -16.86 7.21
N LYS A 551 -25.33 -18.15 7.13
CA LYS A 551 -24.48 -19.22 7.65
C LYS A 551 -23.08 -19.21 6.99
N PRO A 552 -22.95 -19.14 5.64
CA PRO A 552 -21.66 -18.99 4.98
C PRO A 552 -20.86 -17.76 5.43
N VAL A 553 -21.49 -16.58 5.49
CA VAL A 553 -20.78 -15.35 5.87
C VAL A 553 -20.28 -15.43 7.32
N SER A 554 -21.09 -15.97 8.22
CA SER A 554 -20.68 -16.20 9.61
C SER A 554 -19.53 -17.20 9.75
N GLU A 555 -19.53 -18.28 8.96
CA GLU A 555 -18.43 -19.25 8.92
C GLU A 555 -17.16 -18.62 8.34
N GLY A 556 -17.30 -17.81 7.29
CA GLY A 556 -16.23 -17.03 6.69
C GLY A 556 -15.57 -16.09 7.67
N LEU A 557 -16.35 -15.30 8.42
CA LEU A 557 -15.82 -14.36 9.42
C LEU A 557 -15.16 -15.07 10.62
N GLN A 558 -15.52 -16.33 10.91
CA GLN A 558 -14.79 -17.13 11.89
C GLN A 558 -13.45 -17.63 11.36
N LEU A 559 -13.38 -17.93 10.05
CA LEU A 559 -12.17 -18.40 9.39
C LEU A 559 -11.21 -17.27 9.02
N TYR A 560 -11.72 -16.11 8.61
CA TYR A 560 -10.98 -14.94 8.12
C TYR A 560 -11.48 -13.65 8.80
N PRO A 561 -11.22 -13.45 10.10
CA PRO A 561 -11.71 -12.30 10.85
C PRO A 561 -11.14 -10.94 10.42
N LEU A 562 -10.12 -10.91 9.56
CA LEU A 562 -9.49 -9.68 9.08
C LEU A 562 -9.86 -9.32 7.64
N ASN A 563 -10.79 -10.06 7.02
CA ASN A 563 -11.18 -9.87 5.62
C ASN A 563 -12.28 -8.78 5.48
N PRO A 564 -12.01 -7.67 4.76
CA PRO A 564 -12.96 -6.58 4.59
C PRO A 564 -14.16 -6.94 3.71
N GLU A 565 -14.00 -7.79 2.69
CA GLU A 565 -15.08 -8.14 1.76
C GLU A 565 -16.19 -8.90 2.48
N LEU A 566 -15.83 -9.72 3.48
CA LEU A 566 -16.79 -10.44 4.31
C LEU A 566 -17.57 -9.50 5.24
N TYR A 567 -16.93 -8.46 5.80
CA TYR A 567 -17.66 -7.43 6.54
C TYR A 567 -18.54 -6.58 5.61
N GLY A 568 -18.09 -6.33 4.38
CA GLY A 568 -18.90 -5.71 3.35
C GLY A 568 -20.17 -6.52 3.08
N ALA A 569 -20.00 -7.80 2.78
CA ALA A 569 -21.12 -8.72 2.55
C ALA A 569 -22.04 -8.85 3.77
N LEU A 570 -21.48 -8.87 4.98
CA LEU A 570 -22.25 -8.87 6.23
C LEU A 570 -23.21 -7.69 6.27
N VAL A 571 -22.71 -6.48 6.07
CA VAL A 571 -23.53 -5.28 6.22
C VAL A 571 -24.52 -5.14 5.06
N ASP A 572 -24.13 -5.51 3.84
CA ASP A 572 -25.02 -5.58 2.67
C ASP A 572 -26.20 -6.53 2.90
N ILE A 573 -25.95 -7.78 3.33
CA ILE A 573 -27.03 -8.73 3.61
C ILE A 573 -27.93 -8.26 4.76
N CYS A 574 -27.31 -7.67 5.79
CA CYS A 574 -28.03 -7.24 6.99
C CYS A 574 -28.88 -5.99 6.76
N SER A 575 -28.42 -5.03 5.96
CA SER A 575 -29.15 -3.79 5.67
C SER A 575 -30.48 -4.07 4.95
N HIS A 576 -30.52 -5.09 4.09
CA HIS A 576 -31.70 -5.46 3.33
C HIS A 576 -32.70 -6.32 4.12
N ARG A 577 -32.24 -7.12 5.10
CA ARG A 577 -33.03 -8.25 5.63
C ARG A 577 -33.11 -8.35 7.15
N MET A 578 -32.34 -7.55 7.88
CA MET A 578 -32.22 -7.65 9.33
C MET A 578 -32.48 -6.31 10.02
N THR A 579 -32.81 -6.38 11.30
CA THR A 579 -32.93 -5.17 12.12
C THR A 579 -31.55 -4.65 12.49
N SER A 580 -31.39 -3.32 12.55
CA SER A 580 -30.14 -2.66 12.94
C SER A 580 -29.60 -3.16 14.28
N HIS A 581 -30.49 -3.50 15.23
CA HIS A 581 -30.09 -4.06 16.52
C HIS A 581 -29.34 -5.39 16.39
N LYS A 582 -29.78 -6.29 15.50
CA LYS A 582 -29.14 -7.60 15.33
C LYS A 582 -27.75 -7.48 14.72
N LEU A 583 -27.56 -6.60 13.74
CA LEU A 583 -26.25 -6.30 13.16
C LEU A 583 -25.30 -5.68 14.20
N ARG A 584 -25.79 -4.76 15.03
CA ARG A 584 -25.01 -4.19 16.15
C ARG A 584 -24.53 -5.26 17.13
N LEU A 585 -25.40 -6.20 17.52
CA LEU A 585 -25.01 -7.33 18.38
C LEU A 585 -23.97 -8.22 17.74
N MET A 586 -24.03 -8.41 16.42
CA MET A 586 -23.02 -9.18 15.69
C MET A 586 -21.67 -8.49 15.70
N PHE A 587 -21.62 -7.19 15.40
CA PHE A 587 -20.40 -6.41 15.55
C PHE A 587 -19.85 -6.50 16.97
N ASP A 588 -20.69 -6.34 18.00
CA ASP A 588 -20.27 -6.46 19.39
C ASP A 588 -19.71 -7.86 19.73
N ASP A 589 -20.23 -8.94 19.13
CA ASP A 589 -19.71 -10.30 19.30
C ASP A 589 -18.36 -10.49 18.59
N TYR A 590 -18.22 -10.03 17.35
CA TYR A 590 -16.98 -10.12 16.59
C TYR A 590 -15.86 -9.26 17.21
N SER A 591 -16.16 -8.03 17.63
CA SER A 591 -15.21 -7.14 18.31
C SER A 591 -14.69 -7.71 19.63
N ARG A 592 -15.48 -8.57 20.31
CA ARG A 592 -15.04 -9.26 21.53
C ARG A 592 -14.21 -10.50 21.25
N LYS A 593 -14.56 -11.27 20.22
CA LYS A 593 -13.87 -12.53 19.88
C LYS A 593 -12.53 -12.28 19.19
N ASN A 594 -12.53 -11.41 18.18
CA ASN A 594 -11.37 -11.10 17.35
C ASN A 594 -11.30 -9.58 17.16
N PRO A 595 -10.76 -8.82 18.15
CA PRO A 595 -10.65 -7.38 18.04
C PRO A 595 -9.69 -7.01 16.89
N SER A 596 -10.17 -6.20 15.95
CA SER A 596 -9.37 -5.73 14.83
C SER A 596 -9.82 -4.36 14.37
N VAL A 597 -8.89 -3.58 13.80
CA VAL A 597 -9.19 -2.28 13.19
C VAL A 597 -10.29 -2.43 12.13
N VAL A 598 -10.28 -3.51 11.34
CA VAL A 598 -11.29 -3.79 10.31
C VAL A 598 -12.70 -3.83 10.89
N VAL A 599 -12.94 -4.64 11.93
CA VAL A 599 -14.28 -4.77 12.55
C VAL A 599 -14.79 -3.42 13.01
N TRP A 600 -13.94 -2.64 13.68
CA TRP A 600 -14.31 -1.34 14.22
C TRP A 600 -14.55 -0.31 13.12
N LEU A 601 -13.72 -0.24 12.09
CA LEU A 601 -13.93 0.64 10.94
C LEU A 601 -15.27 0.36 10.25
N PHE A 602 -15.64 -0.91 10.04
CA PHE A 602 -16.92 -1.27 9.46
C PHE A 602 -18.10 -0.96 10.40
N ALA A 603 -17.97 -1.23 11.70
CA ALA A 603 -19.00 -0.91 12.69
C ALA A 603 -19.26 0.61 12.79
N ILE A 604 -18.19 1.41 12.81
CA ILE A 604 -18.25 2.87 12.84
C ILE A 604 -18.83 3.40 11.52
N SER A 605 -18.34 2.92 10.38
CA SER A 605 -18.83 3.33 9.05
C SER A 605 -20.32 3.03 8.87
N TYR A 606 -20.79 1.90 9.40
CA TYR A 606 -22.20 1.55 9.40
C TYR A 606 -23.04 2.54 10.22
N GLU A 607 -22.64 2.86 11.45
CA GLU A 607 -23.38 3.84 12.28
C GLU A 607 -23.32 5.26 11.69
N LEU A 608 -22.20 5.66 11.10
CA LEU A 608 -22.07 6.95 10.39
C LEU A 608 -23.03 7.03 9.20
N SER A 609 -23.08 5.97 8.40
CA SER A 609 -23.96 5.91 7.21
C SER A 609 -25.45 5.90 7.57
N LYS A 610 -25.83 5.27 8.70
CA LYS A 610 -27.22 5.24 9.18
C LYS A 610 -27.62 6.44 10.06
N GLY A 611 -26.71 7.38 10.33
CA GLY A 611 -27.00 8.54 11.18
C GLY A 611 -27.18 8.17 12.66
N GLY A 612 -26.31 7.31 13.19
CA GLY A 612 -26.28 6.95 14.60
C GLY A 612 -26.10 8.17 15.52
N SER A 613 -26.59 8.09 16.77
CA SER A 613 -26.46 9.20 17.72
C SER A 613 -24.99 9.46 18.09
N LEU A 614 -24.68 10.72 18.43
CA LEU A 614 -23.32 11.12 18.83
C LEU A 614 -22.77 10.24 19.96
N HIS A 615 -23.58 9.95 20.98
CA HIS A 615 -23.21 9.07 22.09
C HIS A 615 -22.86 7.65 21.64
N ARG A 616 -23.54 7.11 20.62
CA ARG A 616 -23.28 5.76 20.11
C ARG A 616 -21.94 5.73 19.38
N ILE A 617 -21.69 6.69 18.51
CA ILE A 617 -20.47 6.76 17.70
C ILE A 617 -19.25 6.99 18.62
N ARG A 618 -19.32 7.97 19.54
CA ARG A 618 -18.31 8.16 20.60
C ARG A 618 -18.09 6.88 21.40
N GLY A 619 -19.17 6.22 21.81
CA GLY A 619 -19.09 4.95 22.54
C GLY A 619 -18.43 3.82 21.75
N LEU A 620 -18.50 3.80 20.42
CA LEU A 620 -17.76 2.83 19.60
C LEU A 620 -16.28 3.16 19.53
N PHE A 621 -15.91 4.43 19.33
CA PHE A 621 -14.51 4.86 19.36
C PHE A 621 -13.86 4.57 20.71
N GLU A 622 -14.48 4.98 21.83
CA GLU A 622 -13.94 4.74 23.17
C GLU A 622 -13.82 3.24 23.48
N ARG A 623 -14.77 2.41 23.02
CA ARG A 623 -14.67 0.95 23.19
C ARG A 623 -13.57 0.33 22.34
N ALA A 624 -13.34 0.84 21.14
CA ALA A 624 -12.25 0.37 20.29
C ALA A 624 -10.90 0.71 20.91
N LEU A 625 -10.74 1.96 21.35
CA LEU A 625 -9.48 2.49 21.89
C LEU A 625 -9.18 2.04 23.33
N ALA A 626 -10.19 1.57 24.07
CA ALA A 626 -10.00 0.91 25.36
C ALA A 626 -9.34 -0.49 25.25
N GLN A 627 -9.21 -1.05 24.04
CA GLN A 627 -8.50 -2.31 23.83
C GLN A 627 -7.01 -2.03 23.65
N ASP A 628 -6.16 -2.68 24.45
CA ASP A 628 -4.69 -2.47 24.45
C ASP A 628 -4.06 -2.65 23.06
N THR A 629 -4.60 -3.57 22.25
CA THR A 629 -4.09 -3.86 20.89
C THR A 629 -4.44 -2.80 19.85
N LEU A 630 -5.47 -1.98 20.11
CA LEU A 630 -5.99 -0.99 19.16
C LEU A 630 -5.74 0.45 19.61
N ASN A 631 -5.35 0.65 20.87
CA ASN A 631 -4.95 1.95 21.38
C ASN A 631 -3.76 2.53 20.58
N SER A 632 -2.88 1.70 20.05
CA SER A 632 -1.78 2.11 19.15
C SER A 632 -2.22 2.35 17.70
N SER A 633 -3.52 2.29 17.38
CA SER A 633 -4.01 2.43 16.00
C SER A 633 -4.21 3.89 15.63
N VAL A 634 -3.27 4.44 14.86
CA VAL A 634 -3.29 5.82 14.37
C VAL A 634 -4.57 6.11 13.57
N ILE A 635 -4.99 5.21 12.67
CA ILE A 635 -6.19 5.42 11.84
C ILE A 635 -7.46 5.60 12.68
N LEU A 636 -7.61 4.88 13.79
CA LEU A 636 -8.79 5.00 14.66
C LEU A 636 -8.80 6.35 15.39
N TRP A 637 -7.65 6.78 15.90
CA TRP A 637 -7.51 8.11 16.52
C TRP A 637 -7.79 9.24 15.54
N ARG A 638 -7.17 9.20 14.35
CA ARG A 638 -7.39 10.21 13.30
C ARG A 638 -8.84 10.26 12.84
N SER A 639 -9.50 9.09 12.74
CA SER A 639 -10.93 8.99 12.43
C SER A 639 -11.79 9.63 13.52
N TYR A 640 -11.43 9.46 14.80
CA TYR A 640 -12.17 10.01 15.91
C TYR A 640 -12.02 11.54 15.99
N ILE A 641 -10.80 12.05 15.80
CA ILE A 641 -10.53 13.49 15.73
C ILE A 641 -11.32 14.13 14.58
N ALA A 642 -11.24 13.55 13.37
CA ALA A 642 -11.98 14.05 12.21
C ALA A 642 -13.50 14.01 12.45
N TYR A 643 -14.02 12.95 13.07
CA TYR A 643 -15.43 12.86 13.44
C TYR A 643 -15.88 13.99 14.37
N GLU A 644 -15.09 14.32 15.40
CA GLU A 644 -15.46 15.36 16.36
C GLU A 644 -15.42 16.77 15.76
N ILE A 645 -14.53 17.01 14.79
CA ILE A 645 -14.41 18.29 14.09
C ILE A 645 -15.49 18.43 13.01
N ASP A 646 -15.58 17.46 12.09
CA ASP A 646 -16.37 17.61 10.86
C ASP A 646 -17.85 17.26 11.04
N ILE A 647 -18.19 16.36 11.98
CA ILE A 647 -19.56 15.85 12.16
C ILE A 647 -20.15 16.30 13.49
N ALA A 648 -19.42 16.10 14.60
CA ALA A 648 -19.95 16.42 15.92
C ALA A 648 -19.86 17.93 16.28
N ASP A 649 -19.08 18.70 15.50
CA ASP A 649 -18.82 20.14 15.68
C ASP A 649 -18.42 20.47 17.13
N ASN A 650 -17.54 19.66 17.71
CA ASN A 650 -17.05 19.81 19.08
C ASN A 650 -15.51 19.93 19.13
N PRO A 651 -14.96 21.10 18.80
CA PRO A 651 -13.52 21.35 18.80
C PRO A 651 -12.84 21.07 20.15
N SER A 652 -13.54 21.35 21.27
CA SER A 652 -13.00 21.11 22.61
C SER A 652 -12.81 19.62 22.91
N ALA A 653 -13.74 18.77 22.47
CA ALA A 653 -13.60 17.32 22.57
C ALA A 653 -12.48 16.81 21.66
N ALA A 654 -12.40 17.33 20.43
CA ALA A 654 -11.35 17.00 19.49
C ALA A 654 -9.95 17.32 20.05
N ARG A 655 -9.75 18.48 20.70
CA ARG A 655 -8.50 18.83 21.41
C ARG A 655 -8.13 17.79 22.47
N ARG A 656 -9.07 17.37 23.32
CA ARG A 656 -8.81 16.34 24.36
C ARG A 656 -8.43 14.99 23.75
N ILE A 657 -9.12 14.59 22.69
CA ILE A 657 -8.87 13.32 21.98
C ILE A 657 -7.51 13.37 21.28
N TYR A 658 -7.12 14.52 20.72
CA TYR A 658 -5.82 14.71 20.10
C TYR A 658 -4.67 14.51 21.09
N PHE A 659 -4.71 15.15 22.26
CA PHE A 659 -3.67 14.95 23.28
C PHE A 659 -3.62 13.49 23.78
N ARG A 660 -4.77 12.81 23.83
CA ARG A 660 -4.82 11.35 24.07
C ARG A 660 -4.15 10.55 22.96
N ALA A 661 -4.41 10.92 21.72
CA ALA A 661 -3.89 10.24 20.54
C ALA A 661 -2.36 10.34 20.43
N ILE A 662 -1.78 11.54 20.58
CA ILE A 662 -0.32 11.74 20.47
C ILE A 662 0.44 11.02 21.59
N ASN A 663 -0.16 10.90 22.78
CA ASN A 663 0.41 10.11 23.88
C ASN A 663 0.35 8.59 23.60
N ALA A 664 -0.71 8.12 22.94
CA ALA A 664 -0.84 6.71 22.58
C ALA A 664 0.03 6.32 21.36
N CYS A 665 0.24 7.25 20.42
CA CYS A 665 0.94 7.05 19.16
C CYS A 665 2.01 8.12 18.91
N PRO A 666 3.05 8.23 19.75
CA PRO A 666 4.03 9.32 19.68
C PRO A 666 4.89 9.29 18.41
N TRP A 667 5.03 8.15 17.75
CA TRP A 667 5.86 7.99 16.55
C TRP A 667 5.22 8.49 15.24
N SER A 668 3.92 8.82 15.23
CA SER A 668 3.19 9.16 14.01
C SER A 668 3.24 10.66 13.73
N LYS A 669 4.21 11.13 12.95
CA LYS A 669 4.33 12.55 12.54
C LYS A 669 3.03 13.07 11.92
N LYS A 670 2.35 12.26 11.09
CA LYS A 670 1.07 12.63 10.48
C LYS A 670 -0.03 12.91 11.50
N LEU A 671 -0.06 12.18 12.61
CA LEU A 671 -0.97 12.45 13.72
C LEU A 671 -0.62 13.75 14.44
N TRP A 672 0.66 14.03 14.69
CA TRP A 672 1.09 15.30 15.28
C TRP A 672 0.68 16.50 14.42
N LEU A 673 0.94 16.41 13.11
CA LEU A 673 0.59 17.45 12.13
C LEU A 673 -0.92 17.72 12.01
N ASP A 674 -1.79 16.73 12.30
CA ASP A 674 -3.24 16.95 12.36
C ASP A 674 -3.62 18.03 13.41
N GLY A 675 -2.78 18.27 14.43
CA GLY A 675 -2.98 19.34 15.42
C GLY A 675 -2.85 20.74 14.83
N PHE A 676 -1.80 20.97 14.04
CA PHE A 676 -1.54 22.25 13.38
C PHE A 676 -2.52 22.52 12.23
N GLY A 677 -2.92 21.49 11.50
CA GLY A 677 -3.88 21.62 10.40
C GLY A 677 -5.33 21.71 10.89
N LYS A 678 -5.84 20.64 11.53
CA LYS A 678 -7.27 20.48 11.82
C LYS A 678 -7.71 21.18 13.12
N LEU A 679 -6.80 21.36 14.08
CA LEU A 679 -7.09 21.96 15.38
C LEU A 679 -6.54 23.39 15.53
N SER A 680 -6.17 24.03 14.42
CA SER A 680 -5.64 25.40 14.40
C SER A 680 -6.56 26.45 15.02
N SER A 681 -7.87 26.22 15.00
CA SER A 681 -8.87 27.10 15.59
C SER A 681 -9.02 26.95 17.11
N VAL A 682 -8.46 25.89 17.70
CA VAL A 682 -8.68 25.49 19.10
C VAL A 682 -7.41 25.57 19.92
N LEU A 683 -6.26 25.22 19.31
CA LEU A 683 -4.96 25.26 19.96
C LEU A 683 -4.42 26.69 20.00
N THR A 684 -3.80 27.05 21.12
CA THR A 684 -3.11 28.32 21.29
C THR A 684 -1.73 28.29 20.61
N ALA A 685 -1.19 29.47 20.27
CA ALA A 685 0.15 29.57 19.68
C ALA A 685 1.25 29.01 20.61
N LYS A 686 1.07 29.14 21.93
CA LYS A 686 1.96 28.51 22.93
C LYS A 686 1.92 26.99 22.81
N GLU A 687 0.73 26.39 22.84
CA GLU A 687 0.60 24.92 22.69
C GLU A 687 1.17 24.42 21.36
N MET A 688 1.03 25.16 20.26
CA MET A 688 1.63 24.80 18.97
C MET A 688 3.16 24.84 19.01
N SER A 689 3.74 25.84 19.68
CA SER A 689 5.18 25.92 19.92
C SER A 689 5.68 24.75 20.76
N ASP A 690 5.02 24.49 21.89
CA ASP A 690 5.35 23.38 22.79
C ASP A 690 5.23 22.03 22.06
N LEU A 691 4.21 21.86 21.21
CA LEU A 691 4.06 20.66 20.37
C LEU A 691 5.24 20.48 19.42
N GLN A 692 5.73 21.55 18.76
CA GLN A 692 6.88 21.45 17.87
C GLN A 692 8.15 21.05 18.63
N GLU A 693 8.38 21.61 19.82
CA GLU A 693 9.51 21.26 20.68
C GLU A 693 9.46 19.78 21.09
N VAL A 694 8.29 19.32 21.56
CA VAL A 694 8.10 17.90 21.90
C VAL A 694 8.27 16.99 20.68
N MET A 695 7.84 17.42 19.49
CA MET A 695 8.10 16.65 18.27
C MET A 695 9.61 16.48 18.00
N ARG A 696 10.44 17.50 18.28
CA ARG A 696 11.91 17.41 18.18
C ARG A 696 12.48 16.48 19.25
N ASP A 697 12.01 16.59 20.49
CA ASP A 697 12.43 15.72 21.60
C ASP A 697 12.09 14.24 21.36
N LYS A 698 11.03 13.98 20.60
CA LYS A 698 10.63 12.63 20.16
C LYS A 698 11.34 12.16 18.90
N GLU A 699 12.34 12.89 18.41
CA GLU A 699 13.13 12.58 17.23
C GLU A 699 12.29 12.41 15.95
N LEU A 700 11.12 13.07 15.87
CA LEU A 700 10.35 13.14 14.62
C LEU A 700 11.09 14.04 13.63
N ASN A 701 11.14 13.61 12.37
CA ASN A 701 11.85 14.36 11.35
C ASN A 701 11.06 15.63 10.98
N ILE A 702 11.51 16.79 11.47
CA ILE A 702 10.94 18.10 11.14
C ILE A 702 11.85 18.78 10.11
N ARG A 703 11.29 19.08 8.93
CA ARG A 703 12.03 19.63 7.79
C ARG A 703 12.06 21.15 7.75
N THR A 704 11.10 21.80 8.39
CA THR A 704 10.90 23.25 8.30
C THR A 704 11.29 23.93 9.61
N ASP A 705 12.19 24.89 9.51
CA ASP A 705 12.45 25.79 10.63
C ASP A 705 11.39 26.90 10.68
N ILE A 706 10.87 27.20 11.87
CA ILE A 706 9.86 28.22 12.08
C ILE A 706 10.39 29.62 11.73
N TYR A 707 11.68 29.86 11.90
CA TYR A 707 12.30 31.14 11.56
C TYR A 707 12.29 31.44 10.07
N GLU A 708 12.36 30.42 9.20
CA GLU A 708 12.24 30.60 7.75
C GLU A 708 10.88 31.20 7.39
N ILE A 709 9.82 30.72 8.03
CA ILE A 709 8.45 31.22 7.81
C ILE A 709 8.30 32.66 8.30
N LEU A 710 8.92 33.02 9.44
CA LEU A 710 8.90 34.38 9.96
C LEU A 710 9.62 35.36 9.02
N LEU A 711 10.75 34.94 8.43
CA LEU A 711 11.49 35.75 7.46
C LEU A 711 10.73 35.97 6.16
N LEU A 712 9.89 35.04 5.74
CA LEU A 712 9.03 35.20 4.55
C LEU A 712 7.84 36.15 4.77
N GLN A 713 7.54 36.50 6.03
CA GLN A 713 6.43 37.39 6.39
C GLN A 713 6.86 38.85 6.63
N GLY A 714 8.16 39.10 6.86
CA GLY A 714 8.73 40.44 7.06
C GLY A 714 9.15 41.10 5.76
#